data_AF-A0A2U0TUC4-F1
#
_entry.id   AF-A0A2U0TUC4-F1
#
_cell.length_a   1.000
_cell.length_b   1.000
_cell.length_c   1.000
_cell.angle_alpha   90.00
_cell.angle_beta   90.00
_cell.angle_gamma   90.00
#
_symmetry.space_group_name_H-M   'P 1'
#
loop_
_entity.id
_entity.type
_entity.pdbx_description
1 polymer ?
#
loop_
_entity_poly.entity_id
_entity_poly.type
_entity_poly.pdbx_seq_one_letter_code
_entity_poly.pdbx_strand_id
1 'polypeptide(L)'
;MKQFISTLLFFLILQNAFSQTKFPILELSKNSLNYKGFPKNATDRKSLAFSDKGAWFGFGFLEPGSIQGGFSGPFLMTEQNGVWLSSSFVSLRLLNDNKQDEINWEKSLVNQNSYNSHLEQLFQNELLEVKQQLVFFSGNTAIQKTSITNRSSKKISLNPVFDSKTYLNTIQFSKENQTLKLISSKSNAVGYIQFFDKNTVIETTNEGYSAKLNLITVKPNETKEIIVSQSYIFPQYSWENEKIKISKSTFNSVLSTNQQAKEKELAQLIAKKKMVYNGDDYSVFLAKLILTLQNNTRIAAEGLKHEGVFPSYNYEWFHGFWAWDSWKHAAALAHFSPELAKNQMRALFDYQEPNGFIPDCIYRDTTIEPNNYRNTKAPLAAWAVWEIYKQNKDVSFIKEMYPKLKKYHDWWYKERDHDQDGLCEFGSTDGSVIAAKWESGMDNAVRFDNSKILKNGEKAYSLDQESVDLNSFLYAEKNYLAKMAQVLKLADEEKKWKSESNTLKIQIQTQFWDATTGWFYDTSIDGKTSVKDMGCEGFLPLWTEVATSEQANAIKNNLLNPITFNTFVPLPTLAANNPKFNPEDGYWRGPIWLDQVYFGINGLEKYGYKKEVDLLTGKLIQNTEGALEKGMSIRENYHPKTGKGLEAQNFSWSAAHFLLLILNN
;
A
#
# COMPACT_ATOMS: atom_id res chain seq x y z
N MET A 1 0.17 46.56 -57.81
CA MET A 1 -0.81 46.40 -56.70
C MET A 1 -1.71 45.21 -57.03
N LYS A 2 -1.44 43.93 -56.69
CA LYS A 2 -0.64 43.32 -55.63
C LYS A 2 -0.85 44.01 -54.28
N GLN A 3 -1.98 43.72 -53.65
CA GLN A 3 -2.30 43.80 -52.21
C GLN A 3 -3.82 43.87 -52.11
N PHE A 4 -4.51 42.73 -52.18
CA PHE A 4 -5.88 42.56 -51.63
C PHE A 4 -6.36 41.09 -51.70
N ILE A 5 -5.48 40.16 -52.08
CA ILE A 5 -5.69 38.71 -51.99
C ILE A 5 -4.49 38.14 -51.22
N SER A 6 -4.47 38.33 -49.91
CA SER A 6 -3.54 37.62 -49.01
C SER A 6 -3.97 37.64 -47.54
N THR A 7 -4.97 38.44 -47.18
CA THR A 7 -5.42 38.55 -45.78
C THR A 7 -6.54 37.56 -45.41
N LEU A 8 -7.10 36.82 -46.38
CA LEU A 8 -8.13 35.81 -46.11
C LEU A 8 -7.59 34.37 -46.00
N LEU A 9 -6.27 34.17 -46.11
CA LEU A 9 -5.63 32.85 -45.98
C LEU A 9 -4.80 32.67 -44.71
N PHE A 10 -4.82 33.63 -43.78
CA PHE A 10 -4.05 33.57 -42.53
C PHE A 10 -4.92 33.36 -41.27
N PHE A 11 -6.19 33.01 -41.44
CA PHE A 11 -7.13 32.69 -40.34
C PHE A 11 -7.67 31.25 -40.39
N LEU A 12 -6.97 30.34 -41.06
CA LEU A 12 -7.41 28.95 -41.23
C LEU A 12 -6.34 27.89 -40.95
N ILE A 13 -5.26 28.24 -40.25
CA ILE A 13 -4.25 27.29 -39.79
C ILE A 13 -3.95 27.57 -38.32
N LEU A 14 -4.16 26.54 -37.49
CA LEU A 14 -3.96 26.44 -36.03
C LEU A 14 -5.14 26.91 -35.13
N GLN A 15 -6.33 26.36 -35.37
CA GLN A 15 -7.16 25.89 -34.25
C GLN A 15 -6.98 24.37 -34.07
N ASN A 16 -5.74 23.94 -33.82
CA ASN A 16 -5.56 22.80 -32.91
C ASN A 16 -5.77 23.38 -31.51
N ALA A 17 -7.04 23.54 -31.13
CA ALA A 17 -7.38 23.71 -29.74
C ALA A 17 -6.96 22.42 -29.03
N PHE A 18 -5.75 22.41 -28.47
CA PHE A 18 -5.41 21.49 -27.39
C PHE A 18 -6.46 21.73 -26.32
N SER A 19 -7.50 20.89 -26.29
CA SER A 19 -8.44 20.85 -25.19
C SER A 19 -7.61 20.54 -23.94
N GLN A 20 -7.38 21.56 -23.12
CA GLN A 20 -6.63 21.38 -21.89
C GLN A 20 -7.42 20.38 -21.03
N THR A 21 -6.82 19.23 -20.73
CA THR A 21 -7.46 18.19 -19.94
C THR A 21 -7.82 18.77 -18.57
N LYS A 22 -9.06 18.56 -18.10
CA LYS A 22 -9.55 19.14 -16.84
C LYS A 22 -8.73 18.72 -15.62
N PHE A 23 -8.10 17.54 -15.69
CA PHE A 23 -7.29 16.94 -14.64
C PHE A 23 -5.95 16.44 -15.24
N PRO A 24 -5.00 17.35 -15.51
CA PRO A 24 -3.79 17.02 -16.26
C PRO A 24 -2.86 16.05 -15.52
N ILE A 25 -2.76 16.13 -14.18
CA ILE A 25 -1.89 15.23 -13.41
C ILE A 25 -2.47 13.81 -13.40
N LEU A 26 -3.79 13.70 -13.24
CA LEU A 26 -4.46 12.41 -13.37
C LEU A 26 -4.27 11.80 -14.77
N GLU A 27 -4.42 12.60 -15.82
CA GLU A 27 -4.18 12.11 -17.19
C GLU A 27 -2.73 11.67 -17.40
N LEU A 28 -1.78 12.41 -16.84
CA LEU A 28 -0.37 12.03 -16.87
C LEU A 28 -0.13 10.67 -16.19
N SER A 29 -0.78 10.41 -15.05
CA SER A 29 -0.67 9.17 -14.27
C SER A 29 -1.45 7.97 -14.82
N LYS A 30 -2.15 8.12 -15.95
CA LYS A 30 -2.94 7.06 -16.56
C LYS A 30 -2.10 5.80 -16.79
N ASN A 31 -2.66 4.65 -16.42
CA ASN A 31 -2.05 3.31 -16.54
C ASN A 31 -0.75 3.14 -15.74
N SER A 32 -0.57 3.86 -14.63
CA SER A 32 0.58 3.67 -13.74
C SER A 32 0.71 2.24 -13.20
N LEU A 33 -0.41 1.52 -13.00
CA LEU A 33 -0.46 0.10 -12.65
C LEU A 33 -1.31 -0.68 -13.66
N ASN A 34 -0.92 -1.92 -13.94
CA ASN A 34 -1.65 -2.83 -14.81
C ASN A 34 -2.66 -3.67 -14.01
N TYR A 35 -3.94 -3.50 -14.29
CA TYR A 35 -5.03 -4.28 -13.70
C TYR A 35 -5.64 -5.31 -14.66
N LYS A 36 -4.97 -5.59 -15.80
CA LYS A 36 -5.47 -6.55 -16.79
C LYS A 36 -5.19 -8.00 -16.35
N GLY A 37 -6.18 -8.85 -16.58
CA GLY A 37 -6.03 -10.30 -16.61
C GLY A 37 -7.37 -11.03 -16.51
N PHE A 38 -7.33 -12.35 -16.47
CA PHE A 38 -8.52 -13.20 -16.47
C PHE A 38 -8.45 -14.20 -15.31
N PRO A 39 -9.05 -13.89 -14.15
CA PRO A 39 -9.01 -14.80 -13.01
C PRO A 39 -9.81 -16.04 -13.36
N LYS A 40 -9.12 -17.18 -13.50
CA LYS A 40 -9.72 -18.45 -13.97
C LYS A 40 -10.49 -19.18 -12.86
N ASN A 41 -10.25 -18.80 -11.61
CA ASN A 41 -10.86 -19.35 -10.42
C ASN A 41 -10.78 -18.32 -9.26
N ALA A 42 -11.39 -18.67 -8.13
CA ALA A 42 -11.47 -17.80 -6.95
C ALA A 42 -10.10 -17.41 -6.37
N THR A 43 -9.11 -18.30 -6.42
CA THR A 43 -7.80 -18.13 -5.78
C THR A 43 -6.73 -17.57 -6.72
N ASP A 44 -7.08 -17.14 -7.93
CA ASP A 44 -6.13 -16.54 -8.86
C ASP A 44 -5.51 -15.26 -8.27
N ARG A 45 -4.20 -15.07 -8.47
CA ARG A 45 -3.39 -13.95 -7.96
C ARG A 45 -2.48 -13.34 -9.02
N LYS A 46 -2.65 -13.70 -10.29
CA LYS A 46 -1.81 -13.16 -11.38
C LYS A 46 -2.10 -11.69 -11.67
N SER A 47 -3.31 -11.24 -11.38
CA SER A 47 -3.80 -9.91 -11.72
C SER A 47 -4.07 -9.07 -10.49
N LEU A 48 -3.70 -7.80 -10.58
CA LEU A 48 -4.02 -6.80 -9.57
C LEU A 48 -5.50 -6.39 -9.65
N ALA A 49 -6.01 -5.90 -8.52
CA ALA A 49 -7.34 -5.33 -8.39
C ALA A 49 -7.26 -3.87 -7.92
N PHE A 50 -7.90 -2.97 -8.66
CA PHE A 50 -8.09 -1.58 -8.29
C PHE A 50 -9.09 -1.48 -7.14
N SER A 51 -8.64 -0.88 -6.02
CA SER A 51 -9.46 -0.55 -4.86
C SER A 51 -9.20 0.89 -4.42
N ASP A 52 -10.22 1.59 -3.94
CA ASP A 52 -10.12 2.95 -3.41
C ASP A 52 -11.04 3.10 -2.19
N LYS A 53 -10.90 4.22 -1.48
CA LYS A 53 -11.74 4.59 -0.31
C LYS A 53 -11.71 3.59 0.84
N GLY A 54 -10.68 2.75 0.92
CA GLY A 54 -10.58 1.74 1.96
C GLY A 54 -11.41 0.48 1.69
N ALA A 55 -11.86 0.25 0.46
CA ALA A 55 -12.78 -0.86 0.20
C ALA A 55 -12.16 -2.24 0.39
N TRP A 56 -12.95 -3.15 0.98
CA TRP A 56 -12.62 -4.57 1.14
C TRP A 56 -12.91 -5.39 -0.13
N PHE A 57 -12.92 -4.74 -1.28
CA PHE A 57 -13.06 -5.37 -2.59
C PHE A 57 -12.41 -4.52 -3.68
N GLY A 58 -12.16 -5.12 -4.84
CA GLY A 58 -11.52 -4.45 -5.98
C GLY A 58 -11.94 -5.01 -7.33
N PHE A 59 -11.55 -4.31 -8.40
CA PHE A 59 -11.90 -4.65 -9.78
C PHE A 59 -10.70 -4.56 -10.71
N GLY A 60 -10.70 -5.33 -11.79
CA GLY A 60 -9.68 -5.25 -12.82
C GLY A 60 -10.25 -5.06 -14.22
N PHE A 61 -9.37 -5.18 -15.20
CA PHE A 61 -9.73 -5.32 -16.60
C PHE A 61 -9.57 -6.78 -17.02
N LEU A 62 -10.40 -7.22 -17.96
CA LEU A 62 -10.18 -8.49 -18.63
C LEU A 62 -9.06 -8.34 -19.66
N GLU A 63 -8.20 -9.36 -19.81
CA GLU A 63 -7.15 -9.38 -20.84
C GLU A 63 -7.72 -9.61 -22.25
N PRO A 64 -7.02 -9.17 -23.31
CA PRO A 64 -7.40 -9.48 -24.69
C PRO A 64 -7.61 -10.99 -24.89
N GLY A 65 -8.66 -11.39 -25.59
CA GLY A 65 -9.04 -12.81 -25.75
C GLY A 65 -10.04 -13.34 -24.73
N SER A 66 -10.31 -12.62 -23.64
CA SER A 66 -11.30 -12.99 -22.62
C SER A 66 -12.23 -11.84 -22.24
N ILE A 67 -12.30 -10.83 -23.12
CA ILE A 67 -13.06 -9.59 -22.92
C ILE A 67 -14.56 -9.88 -22.85
N GLN A 68 -15.21 -9.25 -21.87
CA GLN A 68 -16.65 -9.28 -21.66
C GLN A 68 -17.16 -7.85 -21.48
N GLY A 69 -18.47 -7.63 -21.51
CA GLY A 69 -19.12 -6.33 -21.32
C GLY A 69 -19.09 -5.82 -19.88
N GLY A 70 -17.96 -5.93 -19.18
CA GLY A 70 -17.83 -5.57 -17.78
C GLY A 70 -16.37 -5.51 -17.33
N PHE A 71 -16.18 -5.24 -16.04
CA PHE A 71 -14.87 -5.26 -15.38
C PHE A 71 -14.58 -6.65 -14.81
N SER A 72 -13.30 -6.95 -14.60
CA SER A 72 -12.89 -8.19 -13.92
C SER A 72 -13.29 -8.14 -12.44
N GLY A 73 -13.78 -9.26 -11.93
CA GLY A 73 -14.15 -9.43 -10.52
C GLY A 73 -15.61 -9.20 -10.17
N PRO A 74 -15.93 -8.83 -8.91
CA PRO A 74 -15.00 -8.29 -7.92
C PRO A 74 -14.04 -9.31 -7.28
N PHE A 75 -12.88 -8.83 -6.87
CA PHE A 75 -12.00 -9.48 -5.89
C PHE A 75 -12.47 -9.10 -4.49
N LEU A 76 -12.93 -10.07 -3.70
CA LEU A 76 -13.54 -9.89 -2.38
C LEU A 76 -12.54 -10.21 -1.28
N MET A 77 -12.07 -9.17 -0.59
CA MET A 77 -11.24 -9.32 0.63
C MET A 77 -12.11 -9.40 1.89
N THR A 78 -13.42 -9.22 1.75
CA THR A 78 -14.40 -9.61 2.77
C THR A 78 -14.47 -11.12 2.97
N GLU A 79 -14.00 -11.90 1.98
CA GLU A 79 -14.06 -13.37 1.95
C GLU A 79 -12.66 -13.95 2.09
N GLN A 80 -12.48 -14.88 3.03
CA GLN A 80 -11.23 -15.64 3.19
C GLN A 80 -10.00 -14.69 3.20
N ASN A 81 -8.91 -15.09 2.55
CA ASN A 81 -7.71 -14.27 2.30
C ASN A 81 -7.76 -13.60 0.92
N GLY A 82 -8.93 -13.08 0.54
CA GLY A 82 -9.20 -12.48 -0.76
C GLY A 82 -9.54 -13.50 -1.83
N VAL A 83 -10.70 -13.39 -2.48
CA VAL A 83 -11.07 -14.29 -3.58
C VAL A 83 -11.82 -13.59 -4.69
N TRP A 84 -11.60 -13.98 -5.94
CA TRP A 84 -12.41 -13.54 -7.06
C TRP A 84 -13.80 -14.16 -7.00
N LEU A 85 -14.83 -13.32 -6.99
CA LEU A 85 -16.22 -13.78 -7.03
C LEU A 85 -16.54 -14.41 -8.40
N SER A 86 -16.01 -13.84 -9.48
CA SER A 86 -16.24 -14.22 -10.87
C SER A 86 -15.14 -13.64 -11.77
N SER A 87 -15.00 -14.13 -13.01
CA SER A 87 -14.23 -13.42 -14.03
C SER A 87 -14.82 -12.05 -14.33
N SER A 88 -16.14 -11.91 -14.33
CA SER A 88 -16.84 -10.63 -14.49
C SER A 88 -18.27 -10.78 -13.99
N PHE A 89 -18.54 -10.25 -12.80
CA PHE A 89 -19.82 -10.47 -12.12
C PHE A 89 -20.93 -9.54 -12.62
N VAL A 90 -20.58 -8.32 -12.99
CA VAL A 90 -21.49 -7.35 -13.65
C VAL A 90 -21.08 -7.24 -15.11
N SER A 91 -21.43 -8.29 -15.85
CA SER A 91 -21.10 -8.46 -17.28
C SER A 91 -22.33 -8.22 -18.14
N LEU A 92 -22.28 -7.17 -18.96
CA LEU A 92 -23.39 -6.74 -19.79
C LEU A 92 -23.40 -7.47 -21.14
N ARG A 93 -24.60 -7.84 -21.58
CA ARG A 93 -24.95 -8.22 -22.94
C ARG A 93 -25.96 -7.24 -23.50
N LEU A 94 -25.80 -6.86 -24.76
CA LEU A 94 -26.68 -5.93 -25.46
C LEU A 94 -27.35 -6.69 -26.60
N LEU A 95 -28.53 -7.25 -26.34
CA LEU A 95 -29.21 -8.11 -27.30
C LEU A 95 -30.12 -7.30 -28.22
N ASN A 96 -30.07 -7.56 -29.52
CA ASN A 96 -31.06 -7.03 -30.46
C ASN A 96 -32.39 -7.79 -30.41
N ASP A 97 -33.33 -7.43 -31.28
CA ASP A 97 -34.65 -8.05 -31.37
C ASP A 97 -34.59 -9.55 -31.71
N ASN A 98 -33.51 -10.01 -32.35
CA ASN A 98 -33.24 -11.42 -32.64
C ASN A 98 -32.53 -12.16 -31.49
N LYS A 99 -32.37 -11.53 -30.33
CA LYS A 99 -31.65 -12.05 -29.14
C LYS A 99 -30.17 -12.36 -29.40
N GLN A 100 -29.55 -11.67 -30.34
CA GLN A 100 -28.12 -11.76 -30.61
C GLN A 100 -27.38 -10.54 -30.04
N ASP A 101 -26.15 -10.72 -29.57
CA ASP A 101 -25.33 -9.61 -29.09
C ASP A 101 -25.02 -8.63 -30.24
N GLU A 102 -25.41 -7.37 -30.07
CA GLU A 102 -25.17 -6.29 -31.02
C GLU A 102 -23.69 -5.83 -31.01
N ILE A 103 -22.95 -6.22 -29.97
CA ILE A 103 -21.54 -5.91 -29.81
C ILE A 103 -20.74 -7.17 -29.48
N ASN A 104 -19.68 -7.41 -30.25
CA ASN A 104 -18.65 -8.38 -29.88
C ASN A 104 -17.60 -7.63 -29.05
N TRP A 105 -17.62 -7.82 -27.73
CA TRP A 105 -16.79 -7.05 -26.80
C TRP A 105 -15.29 -7.13 -27.09
N GLU A 106 -14.79 -8.31 -27.44
CA GLU A 106 -13.37 -8.52 -27.76
C GLU A 106 -12.95 -7.76 -29.01
N LYS A 107 -13.68 -7.94 -30.13
CA LYS A 107 -13.37 -7.28 -31.39
C LYS A 107 -13.61 -5.77 -31.37
N SER A 108 -14.46 -5.31 -30.44
CA SER A 108 -14.84 -3.90 -30.34
C SER A 108 -13.96 -3.14 -29.34
N LEU A 109 -13.05 -3.79 -28.61
CA LEU A 109 -12.25 -3.11 -27.59
C LEU A 109 -11.32 -2.06 -28.24
N VAL A 110 -11.46 -0.80 -27.81
CA VAL A 110 -10.61 0.31 -28.24
C VAL A 110 -9.50 0.57 -27.22
N ASN A 111 -9.86 0.74 -25.94
CA ASN A 111 -8.90 0.96 -24.88
C ASN A 111 -9.44 0.55 -23.49
N GLN A 112 -8.51 0.38 -22.56
CA GLN A 112 -8.75 0.19 -21.13
C GLN A 112 -7.75 1.09 -20.40
N ASN A 113 -8.25 1.97 -19.54
CA ASN A 113 -7.45 2.97 -18.84
C ASN A 113 -7.74 2.96 -17.34
N SER A 114 -6.70 2.82 -16.53
CA SER A 114 -6.76 3.04 -15.09
C SER A 114 -6.24 4.42 -14.73
N TYR A 115 -6.90 5.02 -13.73
CA TYR A 115 -6.51 6.27 -13.10
C TYR A 115 -6.50 6.07 -11.59
N ASN A 116 -5.85 6.95 -10.84
CA ASN A 116 -5.94 6.93 -9.38
C ASN A 116 -7.39 7.09 -8.85
N SER A 117 -8.29 7.64 -9.67
CA SER A 117 -9.68 7.92 -9.31
C SER A 117 -10.71 6.88 -9.78
N HIS A 118 -10.45 6.18 -10.89
CA HIS A 118 -11.44 5.32 -11.54
C HIS A 118 -10.82 4.39 -12.58
N LEU A 119 -11.59 3.40 -13.02
CA LEU A 119 -11.32 2.61 -14.22
C LEU A 119 -12.26 3.04 -15.35
N GLU A 120 -11.78 3.01 -16.59
CA GLU A 120 -12.63 3.14 -17.77
C GLU A 120 -12.18 2.24 -18.92
N GLN A 121 -13.12 1.87 -19.77
CA GLN A 121 -12.87 1.14 -21.01
C GLN A 121 -13.85 1.57 -22.09
N LEU A 122 -13.37 1.57 -23.32
CA LEU A 122 -14.11 2.01 -24.51
C LEU A 122 -14.21 0.85 -25.49
N PHE A 123 -15.44 0.59 -25.94
CA PHE A 123 -15.73 -0.35 -27.01
C PHE A 123 -16.43 0.38 -28.15
N GLN A 124 -16.12 0.01 -29.38
CA GLN A 124 -16.71 0.63 -30.57
C GLN A 124 -16.83 -0.36 -31.72
N ASN A 125 -18.00 -0.42 -32.34
CA ASN A 125 -18.21 -1.04 -33.64
C ASN A 125 -18.90 -0.05 -34.60
N GLU A 126 -19.42 -0.54 -35.73
CA GLU A 126 -20.07 0.29 -36.75
C GLU A 126 -21.36 0.97 -36.23
N LEU A 127 -22.05 0.36 -35.27
CA LEU A 127 -23.37 0.79 -34.80
C LEU A 127 -23.32 1.51 -33.46
N LEU A 128 -22.46 1.05 -32.55
CA LEU A 128 -22.43 1.45 -31.14
C LEU A 128 -21.02 1.88 -30.73
N GLU A 129 -20.98 2.90 -29.87
CA GLU A 129 -19.88 3.12 -28.93
C GLU A 129 -20.40 2.87 -27.52
N VAL A 130 -19.66 2.07 -26.75
CA VAL A 130 -19.99 1.73 -25.38
C VAL A 130 -18.82 2.12 -24.49
N LYS A 131 -19.02 3.12 -23.64
CA LYS A 131 -18.04 3.53 -22.62
C LYS A 131 -18.47 2.98 -21.26
N GLN A 132 -17.61 2.20 -20.63
CA GLN A 132 -17.81 1.71 -19.26
C GLN A 132 -16.85 2.41 -18.32
N GLN A 133 -17.35 2.86 -17.17
CA GLN A 133 -16.57 3.52 -16.13
C GLN A 133 -16.94 2.96 -14.76
N LEU A 134 -15.95 2.78 -13.88
CA LEU A 134 -16.13 2.30 -12.52
C LEU A 134 -15.43 3.22 -11.52
N VAL A 135 -16.16 3.66 -10.50
CA VAL A 135 -15.66 4.56 -9.45
C VAL A 135 -16.13 4.12 -8.07
N PHE A 136 -15.26 4.22 -7.06
CA PHE A 136 -15.64 3.95 -5.67
C PHE A 136 -16.42 5.14 -5.09
N PHE A 137 -17.62 4.85 -4.60
CA PHE A 137 -18.47 5.80 -3.90
C PHE A 137 -18.03 5.97 -2.43
N SER A 138 -17.71 4.85 -1.80
CA SER A 138 -17.28 4.74 -0.40
C SER A 138 -16.40 3.50 -0.23
N GLY A 139 -15.89 3.25 0.98
CA GLY A 139 -15.24 1.97 1.30
C GLY A 139 -16.18 0.77 1.29
N ASN A 140 -17.49 0.97 1.11
CA ASN A 140 -18.48 -0.10 1.03
C ASN A 140 -19.05 -0.29 -0.37
N THR A 141 -18.91 0.67 -1.29
CA THR A 141 -19.64 0.69 -2.56
C THR A 141 -18.78 1.18 -3.73
N ALA A 142 -18.84 0.46 -4.85
CA ALA A 142 -18.43 0.94 -6.16
C ALA A 142 -19.65 1.09 -7.08
N ILE A 143 -19.58 2.05 -8.01
CA ILE A 143 -20.63 2.31 -9.00
C ILE A 143 -20.03 2.13 -10.40
N GLN A 144 -20.69 1.35 -11.23
CA GLN A 144 -20.40 1.15 -12.64
C GLN A 144 -21.43 1.89 -13.49
N LYS A 145 -20.96 2.67 -14.45
CA LYS A 145 -21.78 3.29 -15.49
C LYS A 145 -21.39 2.76 -16.85
N THR A 146 -22.39 2.39 -17.64
CA THR A 146 -22.25 2.05 -19.05
C THR A 146 -23.02 3.08 -19.88
N SER A 147 -22.31 3.86 -20.69
CA SER A 147 -22.88 4.81 -21.66
C SER A 147 -22.88 4.17 -23.05
N ILE A 148 -24.04 4.08 -23.68
CA ILE A 148 -24.28 3.44 -24.97
C ILE A 148 -24.70 4.51 -25.97
N THR A 149 -23.82 4.83 -26.92
CA THR A 149 -24.02 5.84 -27.94
C THR A 149 -24.30 5.18 -29.29
N ASN A 150 -25.39 5.56 -29.94
CA ASN A 150 -25.70 5.10 -31.30
C ASN A 150 -24.96 5.95 -32.34
N ARG A 151 -24.06 5.31 -33.09
CA ARG A 151 -23.22 5.92 -34.13
C ARG A 151 -23.83 5.80 -35.53
N SER A 152 -24.93 5.06 -35.66
CA SER A 152 -25.62 4.84 -36.93
C SER A 152 -26.68 5.92 -37.20
N SER A 153 -27.16 5.96 -38.44
CA SER A 153 -28.27 6.84 -38.86
C SER A 153 -29.65 6.29 -38.53
N LYS A 154 -29.75 5.07 -37.97
CA LYS A 154 -31.02 4.40 -37.67
C LYS A 154 -31.23 4.27 -36.17
N LYS A 155 -32.49 4.20 -35.76
CA LYS A 155 -32.86 3.85 -34.38
C LYS A 155 -32.43 2.40 -34.08
N ILE A 156 -31.82 2.18 -32.91
CA ILE A 156 -31.44 0.84 -32.44
C ILE A 156 -32.28 0.49 -31.20
N SER A 157 -32.78 -0.74 -31.16
CA SER A 157 -33.48 -1.32 -30.01
C SER A 157 -32.57 -2.36 -29.37
N LEU A 158 -32.32 -2.25 -28.06
CA LEU A 158 -31.43 -3.12 -27.30
C LEU A 158 -32.16 -3.66 -26.07
N ASN A 159 -31.98 -4.93 -25.77
CA ASN A 159 -32.42 -5.61 -24.55
C ASN A 159 -31.17 -5.87 -23.70
N PRO A 160 -30.88 -5.02 -22.70
CA PRO A 160 -29.72 -5.20 -21.85
C PRO A 160 -29.96 -6.35 -20.86
N VAL A 161 -29.01 -7.26 -20.79
CA VAL A 161 -29.04 -8.41 -19.87
C VAL A 161 -27.71 -8.52 -19.16
N PHE A 162 -27.74 -8.76 -17.85
CA PHE A 162 -26.56 -9.15 -17.07
C PHE A 162 -26.69 -10.62 -16.70
N ASP A 163 -25.77 -11.45 -17.17
CA ASP A 163 -25.72 -12.88 -16.87
C ASP A 163 -24.35 -13.18 -16.28
N SER A 164 -24.30 -13.72 -15.06
CA SER A 164 -23.03 -14.11 -14.47
C SER A 164 -23.14 -15.26 -13.48
N LYS A 165 -22.03 -15.99 -13.36
CA LYS A 165 -21.82 -17.07 -12.41
C LYS A 165 -20.71 -16.72 -11.42
N THR A 166 -20.79 -17.32 -10.24
CA THR A 166 -19.74 -17.22 -9.23
C THR A 166 -18.81 -18.45 -9.24
N TYR A 167 -17.57 -18.24 -8.84
CA TYR A 167 -16.64 -19.32 -8.48
C TYR A 167 -16.90 -19.90 -7.09
N LEU A 168 -17.69 -19.22 -6.26
CA LEU A 168 -17.84 -19.52 -4.84
C LEU A 168 -19.16 -20.27 -4.58
N ASN A 169 -19.06 -21.54 -4.20
CA ASN A 169 -20.22 -22.32 -3.77
C ASN A 169 -20.73 -21.94 -2.36
N THR A 170 -20.03 -21.04 -1.68
CA THR A 170 -20.36 -20.54 -0.34
C THR A 170 -21.33 -19.36 -0.35
N ILE A 171 -21.62 -18.81 -1.52
CA ILE A 171 -22.50 -17.65 -1.71
C ILE A 171 -23.90 -18.11 -2.06
N GLN A 172 -24.88 -17.61 -1.31
CA GLN A 172 -26.30 -17.75 -1.60
C GLN A 172 -26.85 -16.48 -2.21
N PHE A 173 -27.59 -16.62 -3.30
CA PHE A 173 -28.23 -15.53 -4.01
C PHE A 173 -29.70 -15.42 -3.64
N SER A 174 -30.15 -14.21 -3.36
CA SER A 174 -31.57 -13.87 -3.23
C SER A 174 -31.83 -12.51 -3.88
N LYS A 175 -33.10 -12.13 -4.03
CA LYS A 175 -33.46 -10.84 -4.61
C LYS A 175 -34.39 -10.06 -3.70
N GLU A 176 -34.26 -8.75 -3.76
CA GLU A 176 -35.15 -7.80 -3.13
C GLU A 176 -35.34 -6.62 -4.09
N ASN A 177 -36.54 -6.51 -4.69
CA ASN A 177 -36.82 -5.52 -5.73
C ASN A 177 -35.80 -5.59 -6.89
N GLN A 178 -35.14 -4.48 -7.21
CA GLN A 178 -34.09 -4.38 -8.25
C GLN A 178 -32.69 -4.64 -7.69
N THR A 179 -32.58 -5.32 -6.55
CA THR A 179 -31.29 -5.61 -5.89
C THR A 179 -31.10 -7.11 -5.74
N LEU A 180 -29.96 -7.60 -6.22
CA LEU A 180 -29.45 -8.94 -5.94
C LEU A 180 -28.71 -8.89 -4.61
N LYS A 181 -29.03 -9.81 -3.70
CA LYS A 181 -28.40 -9.96 -2.39
C LYS A 181 -27.55 -11.22 -2.36
N LEU A 182 -26.31 -11.10 -1.89
CA LEU A 182 -25.32 -12.16 -1.76
C LEU A 182 -25.03 -12.37 -0.27
N ILE A 183 -25.24 -13.59 0.21
CA ILE A 183 -24.95 -13.98 1.60
C ILE A 183 -23.88 -15.07 1.57
N SER A 184 -22.75 -14.82 2.21
CA SER A 184 -21.67 -15.80 2.33
C SER A 184 -21.78 -16.58 3.63
N SER A 185 -21.42 -17.87 3.57
CA SER A 185 -21.14 -18.67 4.77
C SER A 185 -19.71 -18.49 5.31
N LYS A 186 -18.89 -17.67 4.64
CA LYS A 186 -17.48 -17.41 4.97
C LYS A 186 -17.17 -15.94 5.26
N SER A 187 -18.19 -15.09 5.30
CA SER A 187 -18.06 -13.68 5.65
C SER A 187 -19.32 -13.15 6.29
N ASN A 188 -19.18 -12.21 7.22
CA ASN A 188 -20.30 -11.45 7.78
C ASN A 188 -20.71 -10.28 6.87
N ALA A 189 -19.91 -9.95 5.85
CA ALA A 189 -20.29 -8.91 4.89
C ALA A 189 -21.43 -9.42 3.99
N VAL A 190 -22.45 -8.59 3.79
CA VAL A 190 -23.55 -8.88 2.87
C VAL A 190 -23.34 -8.10 1.58
N GLY A 191 -23.35 -8.80 0.44
CA GLY A 191 -23.23 -8.20 -0.87
C GLY A 191 -24.58 -7.73 -1.42
N TYR A 192 -24.61 -6.57 -2.07
CA TYR A 192 -25.77 -6.00 -2.73
C TYR A 192 -25.39 -5.47 -4.11
N ILE A 193 -25.99 -6.02 -5.17
CA ILE A 193 -25.88 -5.51 -6.54
C ILE A 193 -27.20 -4.83 -6.90
N GLN A 194 -27.21 -3.51 -6.96
CA GLN A 194 -28.41 -2.72 -7.21
C GLN A 194 -28.43 -2.20 -8.64
N PHE A 195 -29.49 -2.55 -9.37
CA PHE A 195 -29.81 -2.00 -10.68
C PHE A 195 -30.75 -0.80 -10.51
N PHE A 196 -30.46 0.30 -11.23
CA PHE A 196 -31.24 1.54 -11.12
C PHE A 196 -32.41 1.62 -12.09
N ASP A 197 -32.53 0.66 -13.00
CA ASP A 197 -33.72 0.52 -13.84
C ASP A 197 -34.86 -0.07 -13.00
N LYS A 198 -35.95 0.70 -12.89
CA LYS A 198 -37.09 0.38 -12.03
C LYS A 198 -37.77 -0.95 -12.34
N ASN A 199 -37.66 -1.43 -13.58
CA ASN A 199 -38.31 -2.68 -13.99
C ASN A 199 -37.30 -3.81 -14.23
N THR A 200 -36.10 -3.75 -13.65
CA THR A 200 -35.17 -4.87 -13.72
C THR A 200 -35.80 -6.14 -13.14
N VAL A 201 -35.83 -7.20 -13.94
CA VAL A 201 -36.26 -8.54 -13.52
C VAL A 201 -35.04 -9.37 -13.21
N ILE A 202 -34.87 -9.74 -11.94
CA ILE A 202 -33.77 -10.59 -11.47
C ILE A 202 -34.27 -12.03 -11.28
N GLU A 203 -33.54 -12.97 -11.85
CA GLU A 203 -33.66 -14.41 -11.67
C GLU A 203 -32.36 -14.92 -11.04
N THR A 204 -32.45 -15.72 -9.98
CA THR A 204 -31.29 -16.27 -9.28
C THR A 204 -31.25 -17.79 -9.43
N THR A 205 -30.04 -18.33 -9.51
CA THR A 205 -29.76 -19.76 -9.42
C THR A 205 -28.80 -20.01 -8.25
N ASN A 206 -28.47 -21.26 -7.96
CA ASN A 206 -27.46 -21.58 -6.95
C ASN A 206 -26.04 -21.14 -7.36
N GLU A 207 -25.80 -20.89 -8.66
CA GLU A 207 -24.47 -20.59 -9.20
C GLU A 207 -24.31 -19.12 -9.65
N GLY A 208 -25.37 -18.31 -9.58
CA GLY A 208 -25.34 -16.95 -10.09
C GLY A 208 -26.70 -16.35 -10.36
N TYR A 209 -26.78 -15.43 -11.32
CA TYR A 209 -28.01 -14.69 -11.61
C TYR A 209 -28.12 -14.27 -13.08
N SER A 210 -29.35 -13.91 -13.47
CA SER A 210 -29.67 -13.16 -14.68
C SER A 210 -30.51 -11.94 -14.31
N ALA A 211 -30.14 -10.76 -14.79
CA ALA A 211 -30.90 -9.53 -14.60
C ALA A 211 -31.23 -8.91 -15.96
N LYS A 212 -32.53 -8.84 -16.29
CA LYS A 212 -33.04 -8.30 -17.56
C LYS A 212 -33.57 -6.90 -17.32
N LEU A 213 -33.04 -5.92 -18.04
CA LEU A 213 -33.48 -4.53 -17.98
C LEU A 213 -34.58 -4.26 -19.02
N ASN A 214 -35.20 -3.08 -18.96
CA ASN A 214 -36.15 -2.66 -19.97
C ASN A 214 -35.49 -2.55 -21.35
N LEU A 215 -36.30 -2.72 -22.40
CA LEU A 215 -35.92 -2.39 -23.76
C LEU A 215 -35.45 -0.93 -23.83
N ILE A 216 -34.22 -0.73 -24.30
CA ILE A 216 -33.65 0.59 -24.55
C ILE A 216 -33.74 0.88 -26.05
N THR A 217 -34.38 1.99 -26.36
CA THR A 217 -34.32 2.61 -27.68
C THR A 217 -33.23 3.70 -27.68
N VAL A 218 -32.31 3.64 -28.64
CA VAL A 218 -31.26 4.66 -28.82
C VAL A 218 -31.39 5.28 -30.22
N LYS A 219 -31.76 6.57 -30.28
CA LYS A 219 -31.85 7.34 -31.53
C LYS A 219 -30.46 7.64 -32.09
N PRO A 220 -30.32 8.01 -33.38
CA PRO A 220 -29.04 8.43 -33.95
C PRO A 220 -28.37 9.53 -33.10
N ASN A 221 -27.09 9.34 -32.78
CA ASN A 221 -26.28 10.22 -31.92
C ASN A 221 -26.78 10.38 -30.47
N GLU A 222 -27.78 9.61 -30.04
CA GLU A 222 -28.24 9.59 -28.65
C GLU A 222 -27.35 8.68 -27.81
N THR A 223 -27.14 9.06 -26.55
CA THR A 223 -26.51 8.22 -25.53
C THR A 223 -27.54 7.81 -24.49
N LYS A 224 -27.60 6.53 -24.15
CA LYS A 224 -28.34 5.99 -23.00
C LYS A 224 -27.38 5.47 -21.96
N GLU A 225 -27.75 5.55 -20.68
CA GLU A 225 -26.88 5.13 -19.58
C GLU A 225 -27.54 4.02 -18.76
N ILE A 226 -26.73 3.05 -18.36
CA ILE A 226 -27.08 2.01 -17.39
C ILE A 226 -26.14 2.17 -16.19
N ILE A 227 -26.71 2.20 -14.99
CA ILE A 227 -25.97 2.34 -13.73
C ILE A 227 -26.25 1.12 -12.86
N VAL A 228 -25.17 0.55 -12.31
CA VAL A 228 -25.21 -0.56 -11.35
C VAL A 228 -24.28 -0.23 -10.19
N SER A 229 -24.73 -0.36 -8.95
CA SER A 229 -23.84 -0.29 -7.78
C SER A 229 -23.58 -1.68 -7.22
N GLN A 230 -22.38 -1.87 -6.68
CA GLN A 230 -21.92 -3.10 -6.04
C GLN A 230 -21.45 -2.73 -4.64
N SER A 231 -22.12 -3.25 -3.63
CA SER A 231 -21.84 -2.92 -2.22
C SER A 231 -21.59 -4.16 -1.39
N TYR A 232 -20.62 -4.10 -0.48
CA TYR A 232 -20.30 -5.18 0.46
C TYR A 232 -20.27 -4.59 1.87
N ILE A 233 -21.28 -4.92 2.68
CA ILE A 233 -21.59 -4.21 3.91
C ILE A 233 -21.34 -5.13 5.11
N PHE A 234 -20.32 -4.82 5.92
CA PHE A 234 -20.11 -5.46 7.22
C PHE A 234 -21.20 -5.07 8.23
N PRO A 235 -21.46 -5.87 9.28
CA PRO A 235 -22.53 -5.62 10.25
C PRO A 235 -22.44 -4.27 10.99
N GLN A 236 -21.24 -3.71 11.13
CA GLN A 236 -21.02 -2.38 11.72
C GLN A 236 -21.46 -1.21 10.83
N TYR A 237 -21.76 -1.48 9.56
CA TYR A 237 -22.24 -0.50 8.59
C TYR A 237 -23.72 -0.78 8.24
N SER A 238 -24.43 0.25 7.78
CA SER A 238 -25.86 0.15 7.46
C SER A 238 -26.09 0.20 5.96
N TRP A 239 -26.64 -0.88 5.41
CA TRP A 239 -27.05 -0.94 4.01
C TRP A 239 -28.09 0.13 3.67
N GLU A 240 -29.09 0.34 4.53
CA GLU A 240 -30.14 1.35 4.28
C GLU A 240 -29.57 2.77 4.22
N ASN A 241 -28.63 3.10 5.10
CA ASN A 241 -27.94 4.40 5.05
C ASN A 241 -27.10 4.54 3.79
N GLU A 242 -26.39 3.48 3.39
CA GLU A 242 -25.57 3.48 2.17
C GLU A 242 -26.44 3.68 0.92
N LYS A 243 -27.54 2.92 0.82
CA LYS A 243 -28.56 3.02 -0.23
C LYS A 243 -29.17 4.42 -0.33
N ILE A 244 -29.47 5.07 0.80
CA ILE A 244 -29.96 6.46 0.81
C ILE A 244 -28.90 7.41 0.23
N LYS A 245 -27.63 7.29 0.63
CA LYS A 245 -26.54 8.14 0.13
C LYS A 245 -26.32 7.96 -1.38
N ILE A 246 -26.35 6.71 -1.84
CA ILE A 246 -26.29 6.35 -3.25
C ILE A 246 -27.44 7.02 -4.02
N SER A 247 -28.68 6.93 -3.53
CA SER A 247 -29.86 7.51 -4.21
C SER A 247 -29.85 9.03 -4.33
N LYS A 248 -29.09 9.72 -3.45
CA LYS A 248 -28.93 11.18 -3.44
C LYS A 248 -27.77 11.65 -4.32
N SER A 249 -27.05 10.73 -4.95
CA SER A 249 -25.84 11.03 -5.73
C SER A 249 -26.04 10.66 -7.20
N THR A 250 -25.24 11.26 -8.09
CA THR A 250 -25.16 10.85 -9.49
C THR A 250 -23.77 10.34 -9.82
N PHE A 251 -23.64 9.39 -10.76
CA PHE A 251 -22.34 8.86 -11.16
C PHE A 251 -21.35 9.97 -11.53
N ASN A 252 -21.76 10.93 -12.36
CA ASN A 252 -20.89 12.02 -12.81
C ASN A 252 -20.43 12.92 -11.65
N SER A 253 -21.29 13.15 -10.65
CA SER A 253 -20.90 13.89 -9.44
C SER A 253 -19.85 13.13 -8.63
N VAL A 254 -20.04 11.81 -8.42
CA VAL A 254 -19.09 10.96 -7.68
C VAL A 254 -17.75 10.91 -8.39
N LEU A 255 -17.75 10.67 -9.71
CA LEU A 255 -16.54 10.65 -10.53
C LEU A 255 -15.80 11.98 -10.48
N SER A 256 -16.50 13.10 -10.70
CA SER A 256 -15.85 14.43 -10.70
C SER A 256 -15.28 14.79 -9.33
N THR A 257 -15.97 14.44 -8.23
CA THR A 257 -15.46 14.65 -6.87
C THR A 257 -14.21 13.81 -6.61
N ASN A 258 -14.20 12.54 -7.01
CA ASN A 258 -13.02 11.68 -6.85
C ASN A 258 -11.85 12.15 -7.72
N GLN A 259 -12.09 12.54 -8.97
CA GLN A 259 -11.05 13.11 -9.84
C GLN A 259 -10.46 14.38 -9.22
N GLN A 260 -11.30 15.30 -8.76
CA GLN A 260 -10.83 16.53 -8.12
C GLN A 260 -10.01 16.26 -6.85
N ALA A 261 -10.44 15.31 -6.02
CA ALA A 261 -9.72 14.93 -4.81
C ALA A 261 -8.33 14.36 -5.13
N LYS A 262 -8.24 13.42 -6.09
CA LYS A 262 -6.98 12.79 -6.47
C LYS A 262 -6.04 13.75 -7.21
N GLU A 263 -6.57 14.60 -8.09
CA GLU A 263 -5.78 15.67 -8.73
C GLU A 263 -5.14 16.59 -7.68
N LYS A 264 -5.93 17.02 -6.67
CA LYS A 264 -5.44 17.87 -5.59
C LYS A 264 -4.36 17.17 -4.74
N GLU A 265 -4.60 15.91 -4.36
CA GLU A 265 -3.64 15.11 -3.59
C GLU A 265 -2.30 14.96 -4.32
N LEU A 266 -2.34 14.56 -5.60
CA LEU A 266 -1.15 14.41 -6.43
C LEU A 266 -0.44 15.76 -6.65
N ALA A 267 -1.17 16.84 -6.91
CA ALA A 267 -0.60 18.17 -7.05
C ALA A 267 0.15 18.62 -5.78
N GLN A 268 -0.46 18.40 -4.60
CA GLN A 268 0.16 18.73 -3.32
C GLN A 268 1.45 17.96 -3.08
N LEU A 269 1.47 16.68 -3.43
CA LEU A 269 2.66 15.83 -3.27
C LEU A 269 3.75 16.16 -4.29
N ILE A 270 3.39 16.43 -5.55
CA ILE A 270 4.34 16.88 -6.58
C ILE A 270 5.01 18.20 -6.14
N ALA A 271 4.25 19.12 -5.53
CA ALA A 271 4.80 20.37 -5.00
C ALA A 271 5.78 20.16 -3.81
N LYS A 272 5.65 19.04 -3.08
CA LYS A 272 6.55 18.68 -1.97
C LYS A 272 7.80 17.90 -2.42
N LYS A 273 7.87 17.46 -3.68
CA LYS A 273 8.99 16.67 -4.22
C LYS A 273 10.31 17.47 -4.19
N LYS A 274 11.42 16.80 -3.85
CA LYS A 274 12.78 17.37 -3.90
C LYS A 274 13.11 17.79 -5.34
N MET A 275 13.75 18.96 -5.51
CA MET A 275 13.99 19.56 -6.83
C MET A 275 14.83 18.71 -7.80
N VAL A 276 15.69 17.85 -7.25
CA VAL A 276 16.54 16.93 -8.04
C VAL A 276 15.71 15.86 -8.79
N TYR A 277 14.51 15.54 -8.32
CA TYR A 277 13.60 14.57 -8.94
C TYR A 277 12.56 15.26 -9.83
N ASN A 278 13.02 16.05 -10.81
CA ASN A 278 12.16 16.81 -11.70
C ASN A 278 11.65 15.98 -12.90
N GLY A 279 10.65 16.51 -13.62
CA GLY A 279 10.08 15.85 -14.80
C GLY A 279 8.84 14.99 -14.53
N ASP A 280 8.17 14.66 -15.63
CA ASP A 280 6.88 13.97 -15.65
C ASP A 280 6.98 12.53 -15.15
N ASP A 281 8.07 11.82 -15.43
CA ASP A 281 8.28 10.43 -15.00
C ASP A 281 8.23 10.28 -13.47
N TYR A 282 8.79 11.24 -12.73
CA TYR A 282 8.70 11.24 -11.26
C TYR A 282 7.31 11.61 -10.74
N SER A 283 6.53 12.38 -11.50
CA SER A 283 5.13 12.67 -11.16
C SER A 283 4.26 11.42 -11.39
N VAL A 284 4.51 10.67 -12.47
CA VAL A 284 3.90 9.36 -12.73
C VAL A 284 4.30 8.35 -11.66
N PHE A 285 5.58 8.32 -11.29
CA PHE A 285 6.10 7.47 -10.23
C PHE A 285 5.40 7.76 -8.91
N LEU A 286 5.32 9.03 -8.50
CA LEU A 286 4.61 9.44 -7.29
C LEU A 286 3.16 8.97 -7.32
N ALA A 287 2.46 9.15 -8.44
CA ALA A 287 1.08 8.69 -8.59
C ALA A 287 0.96 7.17 -8.44
N LYS A 288 1.93 6.39 -8.91
CA LYS A 288 2.02 4.93 -8.70
C LYS A 288 2.22 4.57 -7.22
N LEU A 289 3.07 5.29 -6.51
CA LEU A 289 3.30 5.06 -5.06
C LEU A 289 1.99 5.27 -4.29
N ILE A 290 1.29 6.37 -4.57
CA ILE A 290 -0.01 6.67 -3.95
C ILE A 290 -1.06 5.64 -4.34
N LEU A 291 -1.08 5.19 -5.59
CA LEU A 291 -2.02 4.16 -6.04
C LEU A 291 -1.77 2.82 -5.35
N THR A 292 -0.50 2.47 -5.10
CA THR A 292 -0.10 1.26 -4.35
C THR A 292 -0.66 1.31 -2.92
N LEU A 293 -0.40 2.40 -2.19
CA LEU A 293 -0.91 2.61 -0.82
C LEU A 293 -2.45 2.65 -0.78
N GLN A 294 -3.07 3.32 -1.75
CA GLN A 294 -4.52 3.40 -1.90
C GLN A 294 -5.15 2.02 -2.04
N ASN A 295 -4.64 1.17 -2.95
CA ASN A 295 -5.23 -0.14 -3.17
C ASN A 295 -5.06 -1.09 -1.96
N ASN A 296 -4.10 -0.83 -1.08
CA ASN A 296 -3.88 -1.58 0.17
C ASN A 296 -4.60 -0.99 1.39
N THR A 297 -5.23 0.18 1.26
CA THR A 297 -5.96 0.82 2.36
C THR A 297 -7.30 0.13 2.62
N ARG A 298 -7.66 -0.09 3.89
CA ARG A 298 -8.92 -0.70 4.32
C ARG A 298 -9.60 0.14 5.39
N ILE A 299 -10.92 0.28 5.29
CA ILE A 299 -11.75 0.81 6.37
C ILE A 299 -11.82 -0.19 7.53
N ALA A 300 -12.19 0.27 8.72
CA ALA A 300 -12.40 -0.58 9.87
C ALA A 300 -13.41 -1.72 9.58
N ALA A 301 -13.06 -2.95 9.93
CA ALA A 301 -13.90 -4.14 9.76
C ALA A 301 -13.64 -5.11 10.90
N GLU A 302 -14.69 -5.55 11.61
CA GLU A 302 -14.62 -6.62 12.61
C GLU A 302 -13.48 -6.42 13.65
N GLY A 303 -12.45 -7.28 13.64
CA GLY A 303 -11.28 -7.17 14.53
C GLY A 303 -10.45 -5.90 14.30
N LEU A 304 -10.44 -5.34 13.10
CA LEU A 304 -9.73 -4.09 12.80
C LEU A 304 -10.65 -2.89 13.08
N LYS A 305 -10.53 -2.31 14.27
CA LYS A 305 -11.41 -1.23 14.76
C LYS A 305 -11.13 0.13 14.13
N HIS A 306 -9.97 0.29 13.49
CA HIS A 306 -9.55 1.50 12.79
C HIS A 306 -9.13 1.16 11.36
N GLU A 307 -9.18 2.18 10.50
CA GLU A 307 -8.67 2.09 9.14
C GLU A 307 -7.15 1.87 9.13
N GLY A 308 -6.65 1.21 8.10
CA GLY A 308 -5.22 1.05 7.91
C GLY A 308 -4.83 0.50 6.56
N VAL A 309 -3.58 0.12 6.39
CA VAL A 309 -2.94 -0.26 5.14
C VAL A 309 -2.28 -1.62 5.31
N PHE A 310 -2.59 -2.54 4.39
CA PHE A 310 -1.93 -3.85 4.30
C PHE A 310 -0.51 -3.72 3.74
N PRO A 311 0.40 -4.67 4.03
CA PRO A 311 1.65 -4.79 3.27
C PRO A 311 1.37 -4.98 1.78
N SER A 312 0.48 -5.92 1.42
CA SER A 312 -0.09 -6.04 0.07
C SER A 312 -1.34 -6.90 0.07
N TYR A 313 -2.42 -6.45 -0.58
CA TYR A 313 -3.59 -7.32 -0.75
C TYR A 313 -3.36 -8.48 -1.74
N ASN A 314 -2.33 -8.39 -2.59
CA ASN A 314 -2.11 -9.38 -3.65
C ASN A 314 -1.53 -10.69 -3.09
N TYR A 315 -0.84 -10.62 -1.96
CA TYR A 315 -0.35 -11.81 -1.26
C TYR A 315 -1.38 -12.24 -0.22
N GLU A 316 -1.71 -13.52 -0.19
CA GLU A 316 -2.82 -14.03 0.62
C GLU A 316 -2.59 -13.87 2.14
N TRP A 317 -1.33 -13.96 2.60
CA TRP A 317 -0.97 -13.86 4.01
C TRP A 317 -0.71 -12.43 4.49
N PHE A 318 -1.08 -11.41 3.70
CA PHE A 318 -0.87 -9.99 4.03
C PHE A 318 -2.18 -9.23 4.30
N HIS A 319 -3.28 -9.94 4.61
CA HIS A 319 -4.61 -9.35 4.86
C HIS A 319 -4.81 -8.96 6.34
N GLY A 320 -3.76 -8.39 6.94
CA GLY A 320 -3.70 -7.92 8.32
C GLY A 320 -2.84 -6.66 8.47
N PHE A 321 -2.71 -6.15 9.69
CA PHE A 321 -1.82 -5.02 10.00
C PHE A 321 -0.66 -5.51 10.87
N TRP A 322 0.54 -5.48 10.30
CA TRP A 322 1.78 -5.78 11.02
C TRP A 322 2.31 -4.54 11.71
N ALA A 323 2.94 -4.72 12.87
CA ALA A 323 3.48 -3.65 13.71
C ALA A 323 4.41 -2.72 12.93
N TRP A 324 5.54 -3.22 12.47
CA TRP A 324 6.51 -2.40 11.75
C TRP A 324 6.01 -1.79 10.45
N ASP A 325 5.23 -2.51 9.65
CA ASP A 325 4.58 -2.04 8.44
C ASP A 325 3.71 -0.83 8.77
N SER A 326 2.88 -0.96 9.80
CA SER A 326 1.99 0.12 10.25
C SER A 326 2.75 1.39 10.61
N TRP A 327 3.88 1.28 11.31
CA TRP A 327 4.71 2.43 11.67
C TRP A 327 5.30 3.11 10.41
N LYS A 328 5.83 2.30 9.50
CA LYS A 328 6.43 2.73 8.22
C LYS A 328 5.40 3.38 7.29
N HIS A 329 4.22 2.77 7.16
CA HIS A 329 3.12 3.29 6.36
C HIS A 329 2.63 4.62 6.96
N ALA A 330 2.41 4.68 8.27
CA ALA A 330 1.93 5.89 8.95
C ALA A 330 2.87 7.10 8.75
N ALA A 331 4.18 6.88 8.79
CA ALA A 331 5.16 7.94 8.51
C ALA A 331 4.98 8.54 7.10
N ALA A 332 4.81 7.71 6.07
CA ALA A 332 4.56 8.18 4.71
C ALA A 332 3.17 8.79 4.52
N LEU A 333 2.13 8.16 5.09
CA LEU A 333 0.75 8.62 5.05
C LEU A 333 0.59 10.01 5.66
N ALA A 334 1.39 10.37 6.68
CA ALA A 334 1.36 11.69 7.30
C ALA A 334 1.47 12.85 6.27
N HIS A 335 2.16 12.64 5.15
CA HIS A 335 2.38 13.67 4.13
C HIS A 335 1.13 14.04 3.30
N PHE A 336 0.12 13.17 3.24
CA PHE A 336 -1.08 13.39 2.42
C PHE A 336 -2.41 12.94 3.06
N SER A 337 -2.39 11.97 3.97
CA SER A 337 -3.56 11.46 4.69
C SER A 337 -3.26 11.28 6.19
N PRO A 338 -3.07 12.38 6.95
CA PRO A 338 -2.68 12.32 8.36
C PRO A 338 -3.72 11.63 9.26
N GLU A 339 -5.01 11.68 8.93
CA GLU A 339 -6.04 10.98 9.71
C GLU A 339 -5.95 9.45 9.51
N LEU A 340 -5.71 8.98 8.27
CA LEU A 340 -5.43 7.57 8.03
C LEU A 340 -4.15 7.12 8.76
N ALA A 341 -3.12 7.96 8.77
CA ALA A 341 -1.89 7.69 9.52
C ALA A 341 -2.17 7.53 11.03
N LYS A 342 -2.98 8.41 11.64
CA LYS A 342 -3.39 8.27 13.05
C LYS A 342 -4.19 7.00 13.29
N ASN A 343 -5.13 6.68 12.40
CA ASN A 343 -5.95 5.47 12.50
C ASN A 343 -5.11 4.19 12.38
N GLN A 344 -4.11 4.17 11.50
CA GLN A 344 -3.13 3.08 11.40
C GLN A 344 -2.43 2.85 12.75
N MET A 345 -2.00 3.92 13.43
CA MET A 345 -1.39 3.81 14.76
C MET A 345 -2.39 3.22 15.75
N ARG A 346 -3.60 3.78 15.83
CA ARG A 346 -4.65 3.33 16.75
C ARG A 346 -4.99 1.85 16.58
N ALA A 347 -5.03 1.36 15.33
CA ALA A 347 -5.42 -0.01 15.02
C ALA A 347 -4.62 -1.04 15.83
N LEU A 348 -3.29 -0.90 15.93
CA LEU A 348 -2.46 -1.80 16.73
C LEU A 348 -2.48 -1.49 18.22
N PHE A 349 -2.54 -0.21 18.58
CA PHE A 349 -2.60 0.20 19.99
C PHE A 349 -3.95 -0.10 20.66
N ASP A 350 -4.98 -0.49 19.91
CA ASP A 350 -6.22 -1.11 20.42
C ASP A 350 -5.96 -2.50 21.02
N TYR A 351 -4.84 -3.13 20.66
CA TYR A 351 -4.43 -4.47 21.09
C TYR A 351 -3.20 -4.44 22.01
N GLN A 352 -2.84 -3.26 22.55
CA GLN A 352 -1.78 -3.16 23.54
C GLN A 352 -2.16 -3.89 24.83
N GLU A 353 -1.32 -4.82 25.26
CA GLU A 353 -1.50 -5.55 26.52
C GLU A 353 -1.17 -4.67 27.74
N PRO A 354 -1.67 -5.00 28.95
CA PRO A 354 -1.43 -4.21 30.16
C PRO A 354 0.06 -3.98 30.49
N ASN A 355 0.93 -4.94 30.13
CA ASN A 355 2.38 -4.86 30.32
C ASN A 355 3.10 -4.00 29.27
N GLY A 356 2.38 -3.47 28.27
CA GLY A 356 2.92 -2.62 27.22
C GLY A 356 3.17 -3.31 25.88
N PHE A 357 3.14 -4.64 25.82
CA PHE A 357 3.34 -5.43 24.60
C PHE A 357 2.34 -5.05 23.49
N ILE A 358 2.82 -5.00 22.25
CA ILE A 358 2.01 -4.83 21.04
C ILE A 358 2.17 -6.11 20.21
N PRO A 359 1.08 -6.75 19.73
CA PRO A 359 1.19 -7.93 18.89
C PRO A 359 1.87 -7.62 17.54
N ASP A 360 2.54 -8.62 16.99
CA ASP A 360 3.18 -8.56 15.67
C ASP A 360 2.19 -8.23 14.57
N CYS A 361 1.06 -8.92 14.53
CA CYS A 361 0.03 -8.74 13.51
C CYS A 361 -1.36 -8.92 14.09
N ILE A 362 -2.30 -8.08 13.61
CA ILE A 362 -3.73 -8.17 13.89
C ILE A 362 -4.53 -8.32 12.60
N TYR A 363 -5.63 -9.06 12.69
CA TYR A 363 -6.47 -9.40 11.54
C TYR A 363 -7.91 -8.94 11.72
N ARG A 364 -8.62 -8.83 10.60
CA ARG A 364 -10.06 -8.59 10.58
C ARG A 364 -10.83 -9.78 11.16
N ASP A 365 -10.53 -10.97 10.67
CA ASP A 365 -11.22 -12.21 11.00
C ASP A 365 -10.24 -13.23 11.57
N THR A 366 -10.28 -13.38 12.90
CA THR A 366 -9.38 -14.27 13.63
C THR A 366 -9.72 -15.75 13.49
N THR A 367 -10.80 -16.10 12.78
CA THR A 367 -11.13 -17.49 12.45
C THR A 367 -10.38 -17.96 11.20
N ILE A 368 -9.88 -17.03 10.37
CA ILE A 368 -9.02 -17.29 9.22
C ILE A 368 -7.56 -17.26 9.65
N GLU A 369 -7.13 -16.15 10.24
CA GLU A 369 -5.77 -15.97 10.75
C GLU A 369 -5.80 -15.39 12.17
N PRO A 370 -5.29 -16.09 13.19
CA PRO A 370 -5.25 -15.55 14.54
C PRO A 370 -4.25 -14.39 14.61
N ASN A 371 -4.57 -13.39 15.43
CA ASN A 371 -3.61 -12.35 15.80
C ASN A 371 -2.31 -12.99 16.34
N ASN A 372 -1.15 -12.49 15.91
CA ASN A 372 0.14 -13.05 16.30
C ASN A 372 0.70 -12.33 17.55
N TYR A 373 0.68 -13.04 18.69
CA TYR A 373 1.24 -12.57 19.96
C TYR A 373 2.61 -13.20 20.30
N ARG A 374 3.21 -13.97 19.38
CA ARG A 374 4.47 -14.71 19.64
C ARG A 374 5.70 -13.81 19.70
N ASN A 375 5.59 -12.61 19.14
CA ASN A 375 6.62 -11.57 19.07
C ASN A 375 5.94 -10.22 18.83
N THR A 376 6.70 -9.14 18.94
CA THR A 376 6.32 -7.82 18.41
C THR A 376 7.09 -7.54 17.10
N LYS A 377 7.38 -6.27 16.77
CA LYS A 377 8.38 -5.81 15.80
C LYS A 377 9.16 -4.60 16.32
N ALA A 378 10.28 -4.29 15.66
CA ALA A 378 11.16 -3.15 15.95
C ALA A 378 10.41 -1.83 16.36
N PRO A 379 10.88 -1.12 17.40
CA PRO A 379 10.17 0.01 18.03
C PRO A 379 10.27 1.31 17.21
N LEU A 380 9.50 1.38 16.13
CA LEU A 380 9.36 2.55 15.25
C LEU A 380 8.10 3.38 15.54
N ALA A 381 7.30 2.99 16.54
CA ALA A 381 6.01 3.62 16.81
C ALA A 381 6.15 5.10 17.21
N ALA A 382 7.12 5.45 18.07
CA ALA A 382 7.34 6.85 18.46
C ALA A 382 7.81 7.73 17.30
N TRP A 383 8.59 7.18 16.37
CA TRP A 383 8.96 7.85 15.13
C TRP A 383 7.71 8.17 14.30
N ALA A 384 6.86 7.18 14.04
CA ALA A 384 5.63 7.36 13.27
C ALA A 384 4.69 8.40 13.88
N VAL A 385 4.48 8.39 15.20
CA VAL A 385 3.69 9.41 15.91
C VAL A 385 4.32 10.80 15.73
N TRP A 386 5.65 10.92 15.80
CA TRP A 386 6.33 12.19 15.59
C TRP A 386 6.22 12.69 14.14
N GLU A 387 6.33 11.80 13.15
CA GLU A 387 6.13 12.16 11.74
C GLU A 387 4.71 12.70 11.48
N ILE A 388 3.69 12.07 12.06
CA ILE A 388 2.30 12.58 12.00
C ILE A 388 2.21 13.98 12.63
N TYR A 389 2.77 14.15 13.84
CA TYR A 389 2.76 15.44 14.53
C TYR A 389 3.50 16.52 13.76
N LYS A 390 4.60 16.21 13.06
CA LYS A 390 5.31 17.20 12.23
C LYS A 390 4.40 17.83 11.18
N GLN A 391 3.47 17.05 10.61
CA GLN A 391 2.62 17.47 9.50
C GLN A 391 1.41 18.31 9.95
N ASN A 392 0.76 17.97 11.07
CA ASN A 392 -0.47 18.63 11.50
C ASN A 392 -0.42 19.35 12.86
N LYS A 393 0.69 19.20 13.60
CA LYS A 393 0.89 19.76 14.95
C LYS A 393 -0.22 19.42 15.95
N ASP A 394 -0.86 18.26 15.77
CA ASP A 394 -1.95 17.82 16.65
C ASP A 394 -1.43 17.35 18.01
N VAL A 395 -1.45 18.26 18.98
CA VAL A 395 -1.05 17.98 20.38
C VAL A 395 -2.00 16.98 21.05
N SER A 396 -3.26 16.90 20.63
CA SER A 396 -4.22 15.96 21.22
C SER A 396 -3.83 14.51 20.89
N PHE A 397 -3.35 14.27 19.68
CA PHE A 397 -2.81 12.98 19.28
C PHE A 397 -1.51 12.61 20.04
N ILE A 398 -0.62 13.58 20.27
CA ILE A 398 0.54 13.34 21.16
C ILE A 398 0.08 12.95 22.56
N LYS A 399 -0.89 13.66 23.13
CA LYS A 399 -1.44 13.37 24.45
C LYS A 399 -2.08 11.97 24.52
N GLU A 400 -2.73 11.53 23.45
CA GLU A 400 -3.32 10.20 23.31
C GLU A 400 -2.25 9.10 23.28
N MET A 401 -1.21 9.28 22.46
CA MET A 401 -0.23 8.23 22.17
C MET A 401 0.91 8.15 23.18
N TYR A 402 1.32 9.27 23.79
CA TYR A 402 2.46 9.33 24.71
C TYR A 402 2.44 8.28 25.83
N PRO A 403 1.35 8.11 26.63
CA PRO A 403 1.32 7.09 27.68
C PRO A 403 1.37 5.66 27.13
N LYS A 404 0.87 5.41 25.92
CA LYS A 404 0.90 4.09 25.27
C LYS A 404 2.31 3.76 24.79
N LEU A 405 2.99 4.73 24.18
CA LEU A 405 4.39 4.61 23.77
C LEU A 405 5.31 4.37 24.97
N LYS A 406 5.11 5.09 26.08
CA LYS A 406 5.90 4.85 27.30
C LYS A 406 5.79 3.41 27.80
N LYS A 407 4.57 2.87 27.85
CA LYS A 407 4.37 1.47 28.24
C LYS A 407 5.06 0.49 27.28
N TYR A 408 5.01 0.77 25.98
CA TYR A 408 5.67 -0.08 24.99
C TYR A 408 7.19 -0.01 25.11
N HIS A 409 7.74 1.18 25.38
CA HIS A 409 9.15 1.38 25.68
C HIS A 409 9.58 0.63 26.95
N ASP A 410 8.84 0.79 28.05
CA ASP A 410 9.13 0.14 29.33
C ASP A 410 9.06 -1.40 29.22
N TRP A 411 8.21 -1.93 28.32
CA TRP A 411 8.12 -3.36 28.05
C TRP A 411 9.43 -3.95 27.49
N TRP A 412 10.13 -3.24 26.59
CA TRP A 412 11.41 -3.70 26.04
C TRP A 412 12.44 -3.94 27.15
N TYR A 413 12.72 -2.93 27.97
CA TYR A 413 13.71 -3.07 29.06
C TYR A 413 13.30 -4.06 30.14
N LYS A 414 11.99 -4.32 30.30
CA LYS A 414 11.51 -5.28 31.29
C LYS A 414 11.59 -6.73 30.81
N GLU A 415 11.28 -6.98 29.54
CA GLU A 415 11.00 -8.34 29.03
C GLU A 415 11.98 -8.76 27.91
N ARG A 416 12.87 -7.86 27.47
CA ARG A 416 13.83 -8.02 26.36
C ARG A 416 15.21 -7.45 26.70
N ASP A 417 15.59 -7.46 27.97
CA ASP A 417 16.93 -7.09 28.44
C ASP A 417 17.34 -8.20 29.41
N HIS A 418 18.01 -9.24 28.89
CA HIS A 418 18.19 -10.48 29.62
C HIS A 418 19.16 -10.34 30.79
N ASP A 419 20.26 -9.61 30.59
CA ASP A 419 21.32 -9.43 31.58
C ASP A 419 21.27 -8.08 32.32
N GLN A 420 20.28 -7.23 32.00
CA GLN A 420 19.95 -5.98 32.69
C GLN A 420 21.06 -4.93 32.57
N ASP A 421 21.75 -4.92 31.43
CA ASP A 421 22.83 -3.97 31.14
C ASP A 421 22.32 -2.67 30.45
N GLY A 422 21.03 -2.64 30.08
CA GLY A 422 20.38 -1.53 29.40
C GLY A 422 20.44 -1.59 27.87
N LEU A 423 20.92 -2.69 27.29
CA LEU A 423 20.80 -3.06 25.88
C LEU A 423 19.75 -4.15 25.74
N CYS A 424 18.79 -3.94 24.83
CA CYS A 424 17.75 -4.92 24.60
C CYS A 424 18.14 -5.92 23.50
N GLU A 425 17.54 -7.11 23.54
CA GLU A 425 17.64 -8.13 22.50
C GLU A 425 16.29 -8.36 21.80
N PHE A 426 16.33 -8.79 20.54
CA PHE A 426 15.14 -9.37 19.94
C PHE A 426 14.78 -10.68 20.62
N GLY A 427 13.49 -11.02 20.66
CA GLY A 427 13.04 -12.14 21.45
C GLY A 427 11.65 -12.64 21.09
N SER A 428 11.12 -13.55 21.90
CA SER A 428 9.79 -14.11 21.69
C SER A 428 9.02 -14.23 23.00
N THR A 429 7.71 -14.38 22.90
CA THR A 429 6.84 -14.63 24.05
C THR A 429 6.62 -16.12 24.30
N ASP A 430 6.89 -16.97 23.30
CA ASP A 430 6.68 -18.42 23.34
C ASP A 430 7.98 -19.24 23.50
N GLY A 431 9.14 -18.58 23.53
CA GLY A 431 10.45 -19.22 23.64
C GLY A 431 10.96 -19.83 22.34
N SER A 432 10.32 -19.58 21.20
CA SER A 432 10.83 -20.02 19.91
C SER A 432 11.86 -19.04 19.35
N VAL A 433 12.95 -19.58 18.81
CA VAL A 433 13.97 -18.81 18.07
C VAL A 433 13.37 -18.22 16.79
N ILE A 434 12.43 -18.92 16.18
CA ILE A 434 11.77 -18.48 14.94
C ILE A 434 11.01 -17.16 15.18
N ALA A 435 10.16 -17.08 16.21
CA ALA A 435 9.45 -15.84 16.52
C ALA A 435 10.41 -14.72 16.96
N ALA A 436 11.54 -15.07 17.59
CA ALA A 436 12.56 -14.08 17.92
C ALA A 436 13.23 -13.46 16.70
N LYS A 437 13.52 -14.27 15.68
CA LYS A 437 13.99 -13.76 14.38
C LYS A 437 12.91 -12.93 13.69
N TRP A 438 11.64 -13.33 13.77
CA TRP A 438 10.52 -12.53 13.26
C TRP A 438 10.39 -11.18 13.96
N GLU A 439 10.72 -11.07 15.24
CA GLU A 439 10.67 -9.81 15.98
C GLU A 439 11.63 -8.75 15.42
N SER A 440 12.77 -9.18 14.87
CA SER A 440 13.70 -8.32 14.13
C SER A 440 13.14 -7.83 12.80
N GLY A 441 12.19 -8.60 12.23
CA GLY A 441 11.72 -8.43 10.86
C GLY A 441 12.68 -8.93 9.79
N MET A 442 13.84 -9.48 10.18
CA MET A 442 14.86 -10.03 9.28
C MET A 442 15.01 -11.55 9.46
N ASP A 443 13.91 -12.26 9.21
CA ASP A 443 13.63 -13.65 9.61
C ASP A 443 14.75 -14.66 9.32
N ASN A 444 15.46 -14.49 8.21
CA ASN A 444 16.52 -15.39 7.76
C ASN A 444 17.86 -14.67 7.55
N ALA A 445 18.07 -13.49 8.15
CA ALA A 445 19.33 -12.76 8.05
C ALA A 445 20.50 -13.59 8.62
N VAL A 446 21.68 -13.43 8.00
CA VAL A 446 22.89 -14.19 8.33
C VAL A 446 23.30 -14.01 9.81
N ARG A 447 23.11 -12.80 10.34
CA ARG A 447 23.40 -12.43 11.73
C ARG A 447 22.70 -13.29 12.79
N PHE A 448 21.67 -14.04 12.40
CA PHE A 448 20.91 -14.91 13.31
C PHE A 448 21.12 -16.41 13.03
N ASP A 449 22.04 -16.81 12.16
CA ASP A 449 22.26 -18.22 11.80
C ASP A 449 22.51 -19.13 13.02
N ASN A 450 23.26 -18.60 13.99
CA ASN A 450 23.70 -19.34 15.17
C ASN A 450 23.01 -18.90 16.46
N SER A 451 21.98 -18.05 16.38
CA SER A 451 21.32 -17.51 17.56
C SER A 451 20.53 -18.58 18.31
N LYS A 452 20.55 -18.49 19.63
CA LYS A 452 19.80 -19.32 20.56
C LYS A 452 18.86 -18.45 21.37
N ILE A 453 17.98 -19.10 22.11
CA ILE A 453 16.99 -18.42 22.95
C ILE A 453 17.36 -18.57 24.43
N LEU A 454 17.27 -17.47 25.16
CA LEU A 454 17.43 -17.36 26.61
C LEU A 454 16.08 -17.00 27.23
N LYS A 455 15.82 -17.48 28.45
CA LYS A 455 14.55 -17.24 29.15
C LYS A 455 14.69 -16.09 30.14
N ASN A 456 13.84 -15.08 30.00
CA ASN A 456 13.75 -13.93 30.91
C ASN A 456 12.60 -14.11 31.92
N GLY A 457 11.50 -14.71 31.47
CA GLY A 457 10.28 -14.90 32.26
C GLY A 457 9.35 -15.96 31.68
N GLU A 458 8.11 -16.03 32.16
CA GLU A 458 7.13 -17.01 31.68
C GLU A 458 6.76 -16.81 30.20
N LYS A 459 6.63 -15.55 29.77
CA LYS A 459 6.31 -15.17 28.38
C LYS A 459 7.32 -14.17 27.81
N ALA A 460 8.57 -14.31 28.23
CA ALA A 460 9.64 -13.39 27.86
C ALA A 460 10.93 -14.16 27.67
N TYR A 461 11.46 -14.03 26.46
CA TYR A 461 12.65 -14.70 26.00
C TYR A 461 13.42 -13.74 25.10
N SER A 462 14.74 -13.84 25.11
CA SER A 462 15.66 -13.03 24.31
C SER A 462 16.57 -13.93 23.50
N LEU A 463 17.05 -13.46 22.36
CA LEU A 463 18.19 -14.09 21.68
C LEU A 463 19.45 -13.97 22.55
N ASP A 464 20.41 -14.88 22.40
CA ASP A 464 21.73 -14.82 23.07
C ASP A 464 22.70 -13.81 22.44
N GLN A 465 22.16 -12.78 21.79
CA GLN A 465 22.90 -11.70 21.14
C GLN A 465 22.13 -10.40 21.23
N GLU A 466 22.87 -9.31 21.34
CA GLU A 466 22.34 -7.96 21.30
C GLU A 466 22.45 -7.37 19.91
N SER A 467 21.41 -6.62 19.55
CA SER A 467 21.19 -6.16 18.20
C SER A 467 21.44 -4.67 18.09
N VAL A 468 22.37 -4.25 17.23
CA VAL A 468 22.72 -2.81 17.10
C VAL A 468 21.55 -2.00 16.57
N ASP A 469 20.73 -2.61 15.71
CA ASP A 469 19.56 -1.97 15.13
C ASP A 469 18.45 -1.75 16.17
N LEU A 470 18.11 -2.76 16.97
CA LEU A 470 17.14 -2.65 18.06
C LEU A 470 17.50 -1.51 19.02
N ASN A 471 18.75 -1.50 19.49
CA ASN A 471 19.20 -0.49 20.44
C ASN A 471 19.27 0.91 19.82
N SER A 472 19.62 1.00 18.53
CA SER A 472 19.51 2.25 17.78
C SER A 472 18.06 2.75 17.69
N PHE A 473 17.09 1.87 17.43
CA PHE A 473 15.66 2.23 17.44
C PHE A 473 15.22 2.71 18.82
N LEU A 474 15.63 2.04 19.90
CA LEU A 474 15.31 2.45 21.28
C LEU A 474 15.96 3.80 21.65
N TYR A 475 17.17 4.09 21.17
CA TYR A 475 17.77 5.42 21.28
C TYR A 475 16.93 6.47 20.56
N ALA A 476 16.51 6.21 19.32
CA ALA A 476 15.62 7.12 18.59
C ALA A 476 14.29 7.32 19.32
N GLU A 477 13.69 6.25 19.85
CA GLU A 477 12.45 6.27 20.62
C GLU A 477 12.55 7.16 21.86
N LYS A 478 13.62 7.01 22.68
CA LYS A 478 13.88 7.90 23.83
C LYS A 478 13.93 9.38 23.39
N ASN A 479 14.57 9.67 22.27
CA ASN A 479 14.63 11.04 21.74
C ASN A 479 13.26 11.56 21.25
N TYR A 480 12.42 10.72 20.65
CA TYR A 480 11.06 11.09 20.27
C TYR A 480 10.15 11.27 21.50
N LEU A 481 10.27 10.41 22.51
CA LEU A 481 9.59 10.56 23.79
C LEU A 481 9.99 11.85 24.50
N ALA A 482 11.26 12.25 24.45
CA ALA A 482 11.71 13.54 24.96
C ALA A 482 11.04 14.72 24.22
N LYS A 483 10.97 14.67 22.88
CA LYS A 483 10.29 15.70 22.07
C LYS A 483 8.80 15.77 22.39
N MET A 484 8.13 14.64 22.57
CA MET A 484 6.71 14.59 22.96
C MET A 484 6.48 15.10 24.38
N ALA A 485 7.36 14.74 25.33
CA ALA A 485 7.34 15.27 26.69
C ALA A 485 7.45 16.80 26.70
N GLN A 486 8.34 17.36 25.86
CA GLN A 486 8.47 18.80 25.68
C GLN A 486 7.17 19.43 25.18
N VAL A 487 6.52 18.84 24.16
CA VAL A 487 5.22 19.31 23.63
C VAL A 487 4.13 19.28 24.71
N LEU A 488 4.13 18.24 25.57
CA LEU A 488 3.19 18.08 26.68
C LEU A 488 3.59 18.87 27.94
N LYS A 489 4.73 19.56 27.92
CA LYS A 489 5.30 20.32 29.05
C LYS A 489 5.61 19.44 30.28
N LEU A 490 6.08 18.22 30.05
CA LEU A 490 6.50 17.26 31.08
C LEU A 490 8.03 17.32 31.26
N ALA A 491 8.52 18.36 31.95
CA ALA A 491 9.96 18.66 32.04
C ALA A 491 10.80 17.53 32.68
N ASP A 492 10.27 16.86 33.71
CA ASP A 492 10.99 15.76 34.37
C ASP A 492 11.11 14.54 33.48
N GLU A 493 10.04 14.20 32.72
CA GLU A 493 10.09 13.11 31.75
C GLU A 493 11.03 13.44 30.59
N GLU A 494 11.01 14.68 30.07
CA GLU A 494 11.95 15.14 29.04
C GLU A 494 13.40 14.97 29.50
N LYS A 495 13.72 15.39 30.74
CA LYS A 495 15.05 15.26 31.32
C LYS A 495 15.46 13.80 31.47
N LYS A 496 14.56 12.94 31.97
CA LYS A 496 14.77 11.49 32.09
C LYS A 496 15.15 10.89 30.74
N TRP A 497 14.32 11.09 29.72
CA TRP A 497 14.52 10.52 28.39
C TRP A 497 15.83 10.96 27.75
N LYS A 498 16.21 12.23 27.88
CA LYS A 498 17.51 12.73 27.40
C LYS A 498 18.68 12.08 28.11
N SER A 499 18.60 11.90 29.42
CA SER A 499 19.65 11.26 30.20
C SER A 499 19.85 9.80 29.77
N GLU A 500 18.76 9.03 29.70
CA GLU A 500 18.81 7.61 29.31
C GLU A 500 19.22 7.40 27.85
N SER A 501 18.83 8.32 26.97
CA SER A 501 19.25 8.35 25.57
C SER A 501 20.76 8.56 25.45
N ASN A 502 21.33 9.48 26.24
CA ASN A 502 22.78 9.74 26.24
C ASN A 502 23.60 8.55 26.76
N THR A 503 23.12 7.84 27.78
CA THR A 503 23.78 6.61 28.26
C THR A 503 23.81 5.55 27.16
N LEU A 504 22.64 5.26 26.57
CA LEU A 504 22.50 4.26 25.50
C LEU A 504 23.33 4.62 24.26
N LYS A 505 23.43 5.91 23.92
CA LYS A 505 24.29 6.40 22.84
C LYS A 505 25.74 5.96 23.00
N ILE A 506 26.28 6.10 24.21
CA ILE A 506 27.68 5.75 24.50
C ILE A 506 27.88 4.24 24.39
N GLN A 507 26.95 3.44 24.92
CA GLN A 507 26.98 1.97 24.78
C GLN A 507 26.98 1.56 23.30
N ILE A 508 26.04 2.09 22.51
CA ILE A 508 25.96 1.76 21.07
C ILE A 508 27.24 2.12 20.32
N GLN A 509 27.76 3.32 20.55
CA GLN A 509 28.97 3.82 19.89
C GLN A 509 30.23 3.00 20.23
N THR A 510 30.24 2.26 21.33
CA THR A 510 31.43 1.56 21.83
C THR A 510 31.32 0.04 21.67
N GLN A 511 30.23 -0.58 22.13
CA GLN A 511 30.03 -2.03 22.13
C GLN A 511 29.95 -2.61 20.72
N PHE A 512 29.11 -2.01 19.88
CA PHE A 512 28.82 -2.54 18.55
C PHE A 512 29.83 -2.10 17.48
N TRP A 513 30.75 -1.17 17.78
CA TRP A 513 31.62 -0.56 16.78
C TRP A 513 32.93 -1.34 16.57
N ASP A 514 33.19 -1.75 15.33
CA ASP A 514 34.47 -2.33 14.92
C ASP A 514 35.23 -1.32 14.04
N ALA A 515 36.23 -0.65 14.63
CA ALA A 515 37.03 0.36 13.95
C ALA A 515 37.87 -0.21 12.78
N THR A 516 38.17 -1.51 12.78
CA THR A 516 38.96 -2.16 11.73
C THR A 516 38.20 -2.25 10.41
N THR A 517 36.93 -2.62 10.44
CA THR A 517 36.08 -2.68 9.24
C THR A 517 35.30 -1.38 9.01
N GLY A 518 35.23 -0.50 10.01
CA GLY A 518 34.48 0.75 9.93
C GLY A 518 32.96 0.50 9.88
N TRP A 519 32.49 -0.45 10.69
CA TRP A 519 31.11 -0.92 10.69
C TRP A 519 30.62 -1.23 12.10
N PHE A 520 29.30 -1.20 12.27
CA PHE A 520 28.64 -1.67 13.47
C PHE A 520 28.15 -3.12 13.29
N TYR A 521 28.34 -3.97 14.30
CA TYR A 521 27.86 -5.34 14.32
C TYR A 521 27.11 -5.63 15.62
N ASP A 522 26.19 -6.58 15.56
CA ASP A 522 25.65 -7.24 16.74
C ASP A 522 26.78 -7.86 17.58
N THR A 523 26.52 -8.04 18.88
CA THR A 523 27.45 -8.66 19.83
C THR A 523 26.80 -9.83 20.56
N SER A 524 27.62 -10.74 21.08
CA SER A 524 27.20 -11.65 22.15
C SER A 524 26.65 -10.84 23.32
N ILE A 525 25.77 -11.46 24.11
CA ILE A 525 25.15 -10.80 25.28
C ILE A 525 26.18 -10.22 26.26
N ASP A 526 27.37 -10.80 26.39
CA ASP A 526 28.40 -10.25 27.27
C ASP A 526 29.21 -9.09 26.64
N GLY A 527 28.81 -8.62 25.45
CA GLY A 527 29.45 -7.56 24.69
C GLY A 527 30.84 -7.88 24.12
N LYS A 528 31.35 -9.11 24.30
CA LYS A 528 32.76 -9.42 24.00
C LYS A 528 33.02 -9.89 22.58
N THR A 529 32.03 -10.46 21.90
CA THR A 529 32.22 -11.09 20.59
C THR A 529 31.28 -10.48 19.56
N SER A 530 31.83 -9.88 18.49
CA SER A 530 31.01 -9.36 17.39
C SER A 530 30.54 -10.47 16.43
N VAL A 531 29.30 -10.36 15.96
CA VAL A 531 28.74 -11.19 14.88
C VAL A 531 29.15 -10.58 13.54
N LYS A 532 30.32 -10.99 13.02
CA LYS A 532 31.01 -10.34 11.89
C LYS A 532 30.46 -10.71 10.50
N ASP A 533 29.20 -10.39 10.26
CA ASP A 533 28.57 -10.40 8.94
C ASP A 533 28.06 -8.99 8.63
N MET A 534 28.70 -8.29 7.70
CA MET A 534 28.42 -6.88 7.40
C MET A 534 27.02 -6.74 6.74
N GLY A 535 25.98 -6.58 7.54
CA GLY A 535 24.59 -6.43 7.12
C GLY A 535 24.06 -5.00 7.28
N CYS A 536 22.80 -4.81 6.88
CA CYS A 536 22.14 -3.51 6.90
C CYS A 536 21.91 -2.91 8.28
N GLU A 537 21.85 -3.75 9.33
CA GLU A 537 21.77 -3.31 10.72
C GLU A 537 22.89 -2.33 11.09
N GLY A 538 24.09 -2.52 10.52
CA GLY A 538 25.27 -1.73 10.87
C GLY A 538 25.28 -0.30 10.33
N PHE A 539 24.39 0.06 9.40
CA PHE A 539 24.23 1.45 8.97
C PHE A 539 23.01 2.15 9.60
N LEU A 540 22.16 1.43 10.33
CA LEU A 540 21.03 2.04 11.04
C LEU A 540 21.45 3.16 12.03
N PRO A 541 22.60 3.07 12.72
CA PRO A 541 23.12 4.16 13.55
C PRO A 541 23.23 5.54 12.86
N LEU A 542 23.29 5.57 11.52
CA LEU A 542 23.18 6.82 10.76
C LEU A 542 21.77 7.42 10.86
N TRP A 543 20.73 6.61 10.60
CA TRP A 543 19.35 7.11 10.60
C TRP A 543 18.94 7.64 11.97
N THR A 544 19.38 6.99 13.04
CA THR A 544 19.02 7.38 14.40
C THR A 544 19.85 8.55 14.91
N GLU A 545 20.90 8.97 14.20
CA GLU A 545 21.86 10.01 14.61
C GLU A 545 22.64 9.64 15.89
N VAL A 546 22.85 8.33 16.11
CA VAL A 546 23.62 7.83 17.26
C VAL A 546 25.11 7.74 16.94
N ALA A 547 25.51 7.49 15.70
CA ALA A 547 26.93 7.42 15.31
C ALA A 547 27.69 8.74 15.57
N THR A 548 28.99 8.64 15.78
CA THR A 548 29.89 9.81 15.71
C THR A 548 30.12 10.24 14.26
N SER A 549 30.64 11.45 14.05
CA SER A 549 31.01 11.92 12.70
C SER A 549 32.04 11.01 12.03
N GLU A 550 32.99 10.49 12.79
CA GLU A 550 34.03 9.57 12.33
C GLU A 550 33.44 8.22 11.92
N GLN A 551 32.57 7.66 12.76
CA GLN A 551 31.83 6.43 12.45
C GLN A 551 30.95 6.60 11.22
N ALA A 552 30.23 7.72 11.13
CA ALA A 552 29.36 8.02 9.99
C ALA A 552 30.16 8.12 8.68
N ASN A 553 31.33 8.75 8.72
CA ASN A 553 32.21 8.83 7.56
C ASN A 553 32.73 7.45 7.12
N ALA A 554 33.07 6.57 8.07
CA ALA A 554 33.49 5.20 7.78
C ALA A 554 32.35 4.36 7.17
N ILE A 555 31.14 4.43 7.75
CA ILE A 555 29.95 3.77 7.19
C ILE A 555 29.67 4.27 5.78
N LYS A 556 29.68 5.59 5.55
CA LYS A 556 29.52 6.18 4.21
C LYS A 556 30.49 5.58 3.20
N ASN A 557 31.76 5.41 3.55
CA ASN A 557 32.76 4.82 2.64
C ASN A 557 32.39 3.37 2.28
N ASN A 558 31.90 2.59 3.24
CA ASN A 558 31.39 1.23 3.00
C ASN A 558 30.09 1.24 2.17
N LEU A 559 29.18 2.19 2.37
CA LEU A 559 27.94 2.33 1.58
C LEU A 559 28.21 2.71 0.11
N LEU A 560 29.28 3.48 -0.16
CA LEU A 560 29.68 3.90 -1.49
C LEU A 560 30.54 2.89 -2.24
N ASN A 561 31.08 1.88 -1.54
CA ASN A 561 31.96 0.88 -2.12
C ASN A 561 31.15 -0.11 -3.00
N PRO A 562 31.47 -0.26 -4.30
CA PRO A 562 30.73 -1.14 -5.22
C PRO A 562 30.92 -2.64 -4.94
N ILE A 563 31.94 -3.02 -4.15
CA ILE A 563 32.20 -4.41 -3.75
C ILE A 563 31.28 -4.84 -2.59
N THR A 564 30.84 -3.89 -1.76
CA THR A 564 29.99 -4.15 -0.58
C THR A 564 28.55 -3.74 -0.85
N PHE A 565 28.21 -2.46 -0.74
CA PHE A 565 26.82 -1.99 -0.73
C PHE A 565 26.41 -1.15 -1.93
N ASN A 566 27.33 -0.60 -2.72
CA ASN A 566 26.98 0.21 -3.90
C ASN A 566 26.81 -0.65 -5.17
N THR A 567 26.03 -1.73 -5.07
CA THR A 567 25.66 -2.65 -6.16
C THR A 567 24.81 -1.94 -7.24
N PHE A 568 24.35 -2.66 -8.27
CA PHE A 568 23.56 -2.05 -9.37
C PHE A 568 22.32 -1.32 -8.84
N VAL A 569 21.53 -1.99 -7.99
CA VAL A 569 20.62 -1.32 -7.05
C VAL A 569 21.34 -1.24 -5.71
N PRO A 570 21.50 -0.06 -5.08
CA PRO A 570 22.36 0.10 -3.92
C PRO A 570 21.71 -0.38 -2.62
N LEU A 571 22.56 -0.60 -1.62
CA LEU A 571 22.29 -0.93 -0.22
C LEU A 571 21.55 -2.27 -0.01
N PRO A 572 22.14 -3.40 -0.45
CA PRO A 572 21.64 -4.73 -0.11
C PRO A 572 21.61 -4.96 1.39
N THR A 573 20.73 -5.88 1.81
CA THR A 573 20.59 -6.31 3.21
C THR A 573 21.85 -6.96 3.78
N LEU A 574 22.72 -7.48 2.92
CA LEU A 574 24.02 -8.04 3.25
C LEU A 574 25.05 -7.54 2.24
N ALA A 575 26.26 -7.19 2.70
CA ALA A 575 27.35 -6.78 1.81
C ALA A 575 27.60 -7.82 0.69
N ALA A 576 27.72 -7.35 -0.54
CA ALA A 576 27.77 -8.20 -1.74
C ALA A 576 29.02 -9.09 -1.85
N ASN A 577 30.06 -8.79 -1.07
CA ASN A 577 31.27 -9.60 -0.95
C ASN A 577 31.21 -10.63 0.20
N ASN A 578 30.12 -10.68 0.96
CA ASN A 578 29.94 -11.71 1.98
C ASN A 578 29.76 -13.09 1.32
N PRO A 579 30.44 -14.17 1.77
CA PRO A 579 30.29 -15.52 1.20
C PRO A 579 28.86 -16.08 1.23
N LYS A 580 28.01 -15.59 2.14
CA LYS A 580 26.61 -16.01 2.29
C LYS A 580 25.62 -15.10 1.52
N PHE A 581 26.14 -14.16 0.72
CA PHE A 581 25.31 -13.30 -0.12
C PHE A 581 24.53 -14.11 -1.16
N ASN A 582 23.21 -14.10 -1.03
CA ASN A 582 22.28 -14.79 -1.91
C ASN A 582 21.22 -13.79 -2.42
N PRO A 583 21.43 -13.17 -3.59
CA PRO A 583 20.58 -12.09 -4.08
C PRO A 583 19.29 -12.53 -4.77
N GLU A 584 19.16 -13.81 -5.19
CA GLU A 584 17.97 -14.30 -5.91
C GLU A 584 16.92 -14.87 -4.94
N ASP A 585 17.31 -15.81 -4.07
CA ASP A 585 16.38 -16.53 -3.18
C ASP A 585 16.72 -16.34 -1.69
N GLY A 586 17.58 -15.36 -1.37
CA GLY A 586 18.10 -15.18 -0.02
C GLY A 586 17.21 -14.38 0.92
N TYR A 587 16.17 -13.71 0.42
CA TYR A 587 15.26 -12.84 1.18
C TYR A 587 15.99 -11.72 1.98
N TRP A 588 16.49 -11.97 3.19
CA TRP A 588 17.35 -11.04 3.96
C TRP A 588 18.86 -11.23 3.78
N ARG A 589 19.29 -12.03 2.79
CA ARG A 589 20.71 -12.33 2.53
C ARG A 589 21.30 -11.64 1.31
N GLY A 590 20.74 -10.51 0.90
CA GLY A 590 21.24 -9.79 -0.27
C GLY A 590 20.22 -8.94 -1.02
N PRO A 591 18.94 -9.34 -1.15
CA PRO A 591 17.93 -8.49 -1.76
C PRO A 591 17.85 -7.08 -1.14
N ILE A 592 17.40 -6.13 -1.94
CA ILE A 592 17.23 -4.72 -1.58
C ILE A 592 15.86 -4.52 -0.95
N TRP A 593 15.83 -4.08 0.30
CA TRP A 593 14.60 -3.76 1.02
C TRP A 593 14.49 -2.25 1.22
N LEU A 594 13.39 -1.65 0.77
CA LEU A 594 13.30 -0.19 0.63
C LEU A 594 13.30 0.57 1.95
N ASP A 595 12.86 -0.06 3.03
CA ASP A 595 12.98 0.49 4.39
C ASP A 595 14.44 0.58 4.83
N GLN A 596 15.24 -0.46 4.61
CA GLN A 596 16.67 -0.46 4.93
C GLN A 596 17.43 0.56 4.07
N VAL A 597 17.12 0.61 2.78
CA VAL A 597 17.69 1.63 1.88
C VAL A 597 17.34 3.04 2.36
N TYR A 598 16.09 3.27 2.78
CA TYR A 598 15.68 4.55 3.34
C TYR A 598 16.47 4.90 4.60
N PHE A 599 16.65 3.97 5.54
CA PHE A 599 17.45 4.23 6.74
C PHE A 599 18.89 4.60 6.38
N GLY A 600 19.53 3.88 5.46
CA GLY A 600 20.88 4.22 5.00
C GLY A 600 20.95 5.61 4.35
N ILE A 601 20.09 5.88 3.36
CA ILE A 601 20.11 7.15 2.60
C ILE A 601 19.68 8.34 3.47
N ASN A 602 18.57 8.22 4.22
CA ASN A 602 18.13 9.30 5.11
C ASN A 602 19.13 9.52 6.26
N GLY A 603 19.80 8.46 6.73
CA GLY A 603 20.92 8.57 7.65
C GLY A 603 22.06 9.41 7.07
N LEU A 604 22.50 9.12 5.84
CA LEU A 604 23.51 9.95 5.16
C LEU A 604 23.08 11.41 5.02
N GLU A 605 21.79 11.67 4.74
CA GLU A 605 21.22 13.02 4.65
C GLU A 605 21.34 13.78 5.97
N LYS A 606 21.05 13.12 7.11
CA LYS A 606 21.17 13.69 8.46
C LYS A 606 22.60 14.08 8.84
N TYR A 607 23.61 13.40 8.30
CA TYR A 607 25.03 13.74 8.47
C TYR A 607 25.57 14.70 7.39
N GLY A 608 24.71 15.22 6.51
CA GLY A 608 25.08 16.24 5.52
C GLY A 608 25.73 15.72 4.23
N TYR A 609 25.72 14.40 3.99
CA TYR A 609 26.28 13.76 2.80
C TYR A 609 25.33 13.87 1.58
N LYS A 610 24.97 15.11 1.20
CA LYS A 610 23.94 15.38 0.18
C LYS A 610 24.30 14.82 -1.20
N LYS A 611 25.57 14.87 -1.59
CA LYS A 611 26.02 14.36 -2.91
C LYS A 611 25.85 12.85 -3.01
N GLU A 612 26.18 12.16 -1.93
CA GLU A 612 26.04 10.71 -1.79
C GLU A 612 24.57 10.30 -1.79
N VAL A 613 23.71 11.07 -1.11
CA VAL A 613 22.26 10.87 -1.10
C VAL A 613 21.67 10.99 -2.50
N ASP A 614 22.02 12.05 -3.24
CA ASP A 614 21.52 12.26 -4.60
C ASP A 614 21.99 11.13 -5.53
N LEU A 615 23.24 10.70 -5.40
CA LEU A 615 23.80 9.57 -6.15
C LEU A 615 23.06 8.26 -5.86
N LEU A 616 22.94 7.88 -4.59
CA LEU A 616 22.36 6.59 -4.20
C LEU A 616 20.86 6.54 -4.48
N THR A 617 20.12 7.61 -4.22
CA THR A 617 18.67 7.65 -4.47
C THR A 617 18.37 7.67 -5.96
N GLY A 618 19.11 8.45 -6.76
CA GLY A 618 18.98 8.45 -8.20
C GLY A 618 19.25 7.06 -8.79
N LYS A 619 20.34 6.42 -8.35
CA LYS A 619 20.69 5.05 -8.75
C LYS A 619 19.63 4.03 -8.34
N LEU A 620 19.10 4.12 -7.12
CA LEU A 620 18.02 3.26 -6.64
C LEU A 620 16.79 3.36 -7.54
N ILE A 621 16.27 4.57 -7.80
CA ILE A 621 15.03 4.75 -8.56
C ILE A 621 15.23 4.33 -10.03
N GLN A 622 16.36 4.68 -10.64
CA GLN A 622 16.64 4.36 -12.04
C GLN A 622 16.82 2.87 -12.30
N ASN A 623 17.39 2.14 -11.33
CA ASN A 623 17.75 0.74 -11.52
C ASN A 623 16.75 -0.24 -10.90
N THR A 624 15.69 0.25 -10.25
CA THR A 624 14.63 -0.59 -9.70
C THR A 624 13.56 -0.86 -10.77
N GLU A 625 13.35 -2.13 -11.11
CA GLU A 625 12.33 -2.54 -12.07
C GLU A 625 10.94 -2.04 -11.65
N GLY A 626 10.22 -1.45 -12.60
CA GLY A 626 8.88 -0.94 -12.35
C GLY A 626 8.79 0.31 -11.49
N ALA A 627 9.90 0.98 -11.11
CA ALA A 627 9.83 2.28 -10.44
C ALA A 627 9.27 3.35 -11.39
N LEU A 628 10.00 3.72 -12.45
CA LEU A 628 9.58 4.74 -13.40
C LEU A 628 8.65 4.21 -14.52
N GLU A 629 8.64 2.90 -14.76
CA GLU A 629 7.89 2.29 -15.88
C GLU A 629 6.40 2.13 -15.59
N LYS A 630 5.52 2.59 -16.47
CA LYS A 630 4.07 2.40 -16.31
C LYS A 630 3.66 0.92 -16.39
N GLY A 631 2.64 0.55 -15.64
CA GLY A 631 2.02 -0.77 -15.69
C GLY A 631 2.66 -1.80 -14.75
N MET A 632 3.89 -1.59 -14.31
CA MET A 632 4.57 -2.48 -13.36
C MET A 632 4.34 -2.05 -11.92
N SER A 633 4.13 -3.02 -11.04
CA SER A 633 3.86 -2.80 -9.62
C SER A 633 5.13 -2.60 -8.81
N ILE A 634 5.01 -1.84 -7.73
CA ILE A 634 6.04 -1.76 -6.69
C ILE A 634 6.11 -3.12 -5.97
N ARG A 635 7.32 -3.57 -5.68
CA ARG A 635 7.60 -4.92 -5.14
C ARG A 635 8.10 -4.84 -3.70
N GLU A 636 8.06 -5.98 -3.02
CA GLU A 636 8.51 -6.10 -1.63
C GLU A 636 10.02 -5.87 -1.50
N ASN A 637 10.82 -6.53 -2.33
CA ASN A 637 12.25 -6.34 -2.43
C ASN A 637 12.75 -6.53 -3.88
N TYR A 638 14.03 -6.22 -4.13
CA TYR A 638 14.61 -6.19 -5.48
C TYR A 638 15.98 -6.85 -5.54
N HIS A 639 16.28 -7.44 -6.69
CA HIS A 639 17.57 -8.08 -6.92
C HIS A 639 18.70 -7.04 -7.08
N PRO A 640 19.75 -7.05 -6.24
CA PRO A 640 20.77 -6.00 -6.17
C PRO A 640 21.64 -5.84 -7.43
N LYS A 641 21.72 -6.86 -8.29
CA LYS A 641 22.56 -6.83 -9.51
C LYS A 641 21.78 -6.58 -10.81
N THR A 642 20.45 -6.73 -10.79
CA THR A 642 19.62 -6.69 -12.02
C THR A 642 18.45 -5.74 -11.91
N GLY A 643 18.04 -5.36 -10.70
CA GLY A 643 16.86 -4.51 -10.49
C GLY A 643 15.53 -5.26 -10.50
N LYS A 644 15.51 -6.55 -10.85
CA LYS A 644 14.31 -7.38 -10.93
C LYS A 644 13.52 -7.34 -9.63
N GLY A 645 12.22 -7.14 -9.76
CA GLY A 645 11.25 -7.24 -8.70
C GLY A 645 11.07 -8.64 -8.16
N LEU A 646 11.15 -8.81 -6.84
CA LEU A 646 11.01 -10.10 -6.16
C LEU A 646 9.77 -10.11 -5.25
N GLU A 647 9.39 -11.30 -4.77
CA GLU A 647 8.36 -11.53 -3.75
C GLU A 647 7.00 -10.86 -4.03
N ALA A 648 6.35 -10.23 -3.05
CA ALA A 648 5.01 -9.70 -3.24
C ALA A 648 4.95 -8.50 -4.21
N GLN A 649 3.83 -8.40 -4.92
CA GLN A 649 3.46 -7.26 -5.77
C GLN A 649 2.64 -6.24 -5.00
N ASN A 650 2.60 -5.00 -5.50
CA ASN A 650 1.82 -3.90 -4.92
C ASN A 650 2.13 -3.69 -3.43
N PHE A 651 3.42 -3.55 -3.10
CA PHE A 651 3.89 -3.58 -1.71
C PHE A 651 3.97 -2.19 -1.06
N SER A 652 3.30 -2.02 0.08
CA SER A 652 3.06 -0.73 0.74
C SER A 652 4.29 -0.07 1.33
N TRP A 653 5.16 -0.76 2.09
CA TRP A 653 6.31 -0.03 2.64
C TRP A 653 7.26 0.42 1.53
N SER A 654 7.31 -0.28 0.40
CA SER A 654 8.25 0.06 -0.66
C SER A 654 7.78 1.36 -1.29
N ALA A 655 6.46 1.46 -1.51
CA ALA A 655 5.84 2.71 -1.91
C ALA A 655 6.01 3.82 -0.85
N ALA A 656 5.84 3.51 0.43
CA ALA A 656 6.01 4.46 1.54
C ALA A 656 7.43 5.03 1.59
N HIS A 657 8.45 4.19 1.52
CA HIS A 657 9.84 4.62 1.62
C HIS A 657 10.34 5.32 0.35
N PHE A 658 9.91 4.88 -0.84
CA PHE A 658 10.14 5.68 -2.04
C PHE A 658 9.53 7.08 -1.90
N LEU A 659 8.32 7.20 -1.34
CA LEU A 659 7.68 8.50 -1.10
C LEU A 659 8.51 9.33 -0.12
N LEU A 660 8.94 8.76 1.00
CA LEU A 660 9.77 9.46 2.00
C LEU A 660 11.14 9.89 1.44
N LEU A 661 11.73 9.14 0.51
CA LEU A 661 13.01 9.50 -0.13
C LEU A 661 12.89 10.71 -1.06
N ILE A 662 11.80 10.80 -1.83
CA ILE A 662 11.64 11.81 -2.89
C ILE A 662 10.97 13.10 -2.41
N LEU A 663 10.27 13.09 -1.28
CA LEU A 663 9.64 14.28 -0.71
C LEU A 663 10.61 15.09 0.16
N ASN A 664 10.39 16.39 0.25
CA ASN A 664 10.98 17.22 1.29
C ASN A 664 10.30 16.90 2.63
N ASN A 665 11.11 16.70 3.68
CA ASN A 665 10.67 16.39 5.04
C ASN A 665 10.12 17.60 5.80
#